data_AF-A0A968I5S2-F1
#
_entry.id   AF-A0A968I5S2-F1
#
_cell.length_a   1.000
_cell.length_b   1.000
_cell.length_c   1.000
_cell.angle_alpha   90.00
_cell.angle_beta   90.00
_cell.angle_gamma   90.00
#
_symmetry.space_group_name_H-M   'P 1'
#
loop_
_entity.id
_entity.type
_entity.pdbx_description
1 polymer ?
#
loop_
_entity_poly.entity_id
_entity_poly.type
_entity_poly.pdbx_seq_one_letter_code
_entity_poly.pdbx_strand_id
1 'polypeptide(L)'
;MAFTLANLGITALRRDPSNPQAFLVVGGMTFDSGSPTSLTLSPNETSGTLALSLNLAGNLAQTLMENPSSLKFEFSGYDVQDANGRNFKFQNDTTNAQTALVVLDYGNGHTTRARVATNVERTNGQIVGVKLGKVLKDILNLPFVTEANAGGVKVLRSLFDPTVGTNALITSSPTDKTVWVVVGTNGLAIGSSTNFEDIVLKAGTELRVMLARDFDGDKLPDSEEFFYGTSDNNADTDGDTLGDFLEVRTGWTVTTTSAVTGYPRVVYSNPTTTDSDLDTLSDKTEQTNGTDPRSDDTDRDGTLDAADPQPLNPSIGANVAPTVTNVNTSITNSTVTLTATVTDTNLTGTVINWGDGTTTPLTGTGAQNVNQMHTYTSSSNYTVTITATDAGGLTGTATRAVNILDITSARLLELLFTGNTNDSSGNNRNATVNSPACALLSDDRSSVANRAFKFNDDSGGAGCGSSTAGFLGVANVPFSSSGNPNFSISLWIKPNIQGNDMWILGQSNNGGSGAWARFVIGQTQDASTTVGSSNRVSFVMPGSTRLLITDPTALSGSSTWTHYAVTVSYSGGTTTARLYRNGALVTLAGGATSVSTSALYVNPSASNPLFVGNRCGNSPNAGCELYRGNVDSIRIYNRALAANEVEALFNETN
;
A
#
# COMPACT_ATOMS: atom_id res chain seq x y z
N MET A 1 63.30 -11.21 -46.84
CA MET A 1 63.49 -12.64 -46.50
C MET A 1 62.18 -13.12 -45.88
N ALA A 2 61.75 -14.35 -46.18
CA ALA A 2 60.56 -14.92 -45.53
C ALA A 2 60.85 -15.23 -44.06
N PHE A 3 59.83 -15.14 -43.21
CA PHE A 3 59.91 -15.46 -41.78
C PHE A 3 58.73 -16.37 -41.39
N THR A 4 58.90 -17.15 -40.33
CA THR A 4 57.87 -18.06 -39.82
C THR A 4 57.39 -17.57 -38.46
N LEU A 5 56.08 -17.30 -38.35
CA LEU A 5 55.38 -17.13 -37.07
C LEU A 5 55.05 -18.50 -36.51
N ALA A 6 55.46 -18.79 -35.28
CA ALA A 6 55.18 -20.04 -34.58
C ALA A 6 54.67 -19.76 -33.16
N ASN A 7 54.06 -20.75 -32.52
CA ASN A 7 53.56 -20.63 -31.14
C ASN A 7 52.63 -19.43 -30.93
N LEU A 8 51.77 -19.16 -31.91
CA LEU A 8 50.80 -18.07 -31.87
C LEU A 8 49.80 -18.33 -30.73
N GLY A 9 49.74 -17.42 -29.77
CA GLY A 9 48.68 -17.31 -28.79
C GLY A 9 47.86 -16.07 -29.10
N ILE A 10 46.53 -16.21 -29.12
CA ILE A 10 45.60 -15.09 -29.26
C ILE A 10 44.70 -15.11 -28.03
N THR A 11 44.51 -13.95 -27.41
CA THR A 11 43.61 -13.77 -26.28
C THR A 11 42.45 -12.89 -26.73
N ALA A 12 41.24 -13.33 -26.41
CA ALA A 12 40.05 -12.51 -26.49
C ALA A 12 39.92 -11.68 -25.21
N LEU A 13 39.71 -10.40 -25.38
CA LEU A 13 39.47 -9.41 -24.33
C LEU A 13 38.08 -8.81 -24.58
N ARG A 14 37.40 -8.43 -23.50
CA ARG A 14 36.18 -7.64 -23.55
C ARG A 14 36.37 -6.36 -22.78
N ARG A 15 35.65 -5.30 -23.15
CA ARG A 15 35.61 -4.09 -22.34
C ARG A 15 34.95 -4.37 -20.98
N ASP A 16 35.42 -3.73 -19.92
CA ASP A 16 34.77 -3.78 -18.62
C ASP A 16 33.56 -2.82 -18.61
N PRO A 17 32.32 -3.32 -18.44
CA PRO A 17 31.14 -2.45 -18.39
C PRO A 17 31.15 -1.47 -17.21
N SER A 18 31.87 -1.80 -16.13
CA SER A 18 31.98 -0.96 -14.93
C SER A 18 33.14 0.05 -15.00
N ASN A 19 34.04 -0.13 -15.95
CA ASN A 19 35.13 0.78 -16.23
C ASN A 19 35.42 0.74 -17.73
N PRO A 20 34.75 1.58 -18.54
CA PRO A 20 34.91 1.57 -19.98
C PRO A 20 36.37 1.72 -20.44
N GLN A 21 37.28 2.23 -19.60
CA GLN A 21 38.71 2.38 -19.90
C GLN A 21 39.53 1.09 -19.74
N ALA A 22 38.96 0.04 -19.18
CA ALA A 22 39.63 -1.22 -18.89
C ALA A 22 39.14 -2.38 -19.78
N PHE A 23 40.01 -3.36 -19.98
CA PHE A 23 39.69 -4.61 -20.66
C PHE A 23 39.86 -5.78 -19.70
N LEU A 24 38.91 -6.71 -19.75
CA LEU A 24 38.92 -7.98 -19.04
C LEU A 24 39.28 -9.11 -19.99
N VAL A 25 40.09 -10.06 -19.52
CA VAL A 25 40.42 -11.26 -20.29
C VAL A 25 39.20 -12.17 -20.35
N VAL A 26 38.73 -12.47 -21.56
CA VAL A 26 37.67 -13.46 -21.81
C VAL A 26 38.28 -14.86 -21.83
N GLY A 27 39.42 -15.02 -22.51
CA GLY A 27 40.15 -16.29 -22.54
C GLY A 27 41.16 -16.38 -23.69
N GLY A 28 42.05 -17.38 -23.60
CA GLY A 28 42.95 -17.75 -24.70
C GLY A 28 42.22 -18.57 -25.76
N MET A 29 42.37 -18.18 -27.02
CA MET A 29 41.73 -18.84 -28.16
C MET A 29 42.51 -20.10 -28.57
N THR A 30 41.79 -21.09 -29.11
CA THR A 30 42.34 -22.32 -29.65
C THR A 30 42.18 -22.36 -31.16
N PHE A 31 43.22 -22.71 -31.90
CA PHE A 31 43.13 -22.89 -33.35
C PHE A 31 42.26 -24.11 -33.68
N ASP A 32 41.36 -23.93 -34.65
CA ASP A 32 40.48 -25.01 -35.11
C ASP A 32 41.25 -26.08 -35.89
N SER A 33 40.69 -27.29 -35.96
CA SER A 33 41.29 -28.40 -36.71
C SER A 33 41.42 -28.03 -38.20
N GLY A 34 42.65 -27.86 -38.67
CA GLY A 34 42.97 -27.46 -40.05
C GLY A 34 43.55 -26.04 -40.18
N SER A 35 43.50 -25.23 -39.13
CA SER A 35 44.20 -23.95 -39.10
C SER A 35 45.71 -24.14 -38.91
N PRO A 36 46.57 -23.39 -39.64
CA PRO A 36 48.02 -23.49 -39.51
C PRO A 36 48.48 -22.95 -38.15
N THR A 37 49.13 -23.80 -37.34
CA THR A 37 49.75 -23.42 -36.05
C THR A 37 51.08 -22.69 -36.21
N SER A 38 51.62 -22.66 -37.42
CA SER A 38 52.76 -21.84 -37.82
C SER A 38 52.55 -21.28 -39.22
N LEU A 39 52.94 -20.03 -39.44
CA LEU A 39 52.71 -19.30 -40.67
C LEU A 39 54.02 -18.77 -41.25
N THR A 40 54.43 -19.26 -42.41
CA THR A 40 55.59 -18.70 -43.12
C THR A 40 55.10 -17.64 -44.10
N LEU A 41 55.54 -16.40 -43.92
CA LEU A 41 55.18 -15.25 -44.74
C LEU A 41 56.39 -14.69 -45.46
N SER A 42 56.24 -14.45 -46.76
CA SER A 42 57.15 -13.64 -47.56
C SER A 42 56.98 -12.15 -47.24
N PRO A 43 57.95 -11.28 -47.60
CA PRO A 43 57.77 -9.84 -47.45
C PRO A 43 56.48 -9.36 -48.13
N ASN A 44 55.67 -8.60 -47.42
CA ASN A 44 54.37 -8.07 -47.85
C ASN A 44 53.28 -9.12 -48.11
N GLU A 45 53.51 -10.39 -47.76
CA GLU A 45 52.49 -11.42 -47.82
C GLU A 45 51.55 -11.30 -46.61
N THR A 46 50.24 -11.41 -46.86
CA THR A 46 49.21 -11.40 -45.81
C THR A 46 48.81 -12.82 -45.51
N SER A 47 48.55 -13.12 -44.23
CA SER A 47 47.90 -14.38 -43.89
C SER A 47 46.49 -14.40 -44.48
N GLY A 48 46.00 -15.59 -44.84
CA GLY A 48 44.57 -15.81 -44.99
C GLY A 48 43.83 -15.72 -43.65
N THR A 49 42.58 -16.16 -43.62
CA THR A 49 41.78 -16.24 -42.39
C THR A 49 42.34 -17.31 -41.45
N LEU A 50 42.52 -16.95 -40.18
CA LEU A 50 42.82 -17.90 -39.11
C LEU A 50 41.51 -18.26 -38.40
N ALA A 51 41.13 -19.53 -38.42
CA ALA A 51 39.95 -20.01 -37.71
C ALA A 51 40.34 -20.43 -36.28
N LEU A 52 39.71 -19.78 -35.29
CA LEU A 52 39.95 -19.95 -33.87
C LEU A 52 38.61 -20.06 -33.12
N SER A 53 38.61 -20.84 -32.06
CA SER A 53 37.48 -21.07 -31.17
C SER A 53 37.81 -20.72 -29.73
N LEU A 54 36.77 -20.35 -28.97
CA LEU A 54 36.84 -20.13 -27.53
C LEU A 54 35.54 -20.64 -26.90
N ASN A 55 35.66 -21.50 -25.89
CA ASN A 55 34.51 -21.95 -25.12
C ASN A 55 34.15 -20.90 -24.07
N LEU A 56 32.92 -20.41 -24.11
CA LEU A 56 32.41 -19.38 -23.20
C LEU A 56 31.34 -19.96 -22.28
N ALA A 57 31.26 -19.41 -21.07
CA ALA A 57 30.09 -19.62 -20.21
C ALA A 57 28.86 -18.97 -20.86
N GLY A 58 27.68 -19.60 -20.73
CA GLY A 58 26.48 -19.16 -21.44
C GLY A 58 26.07 -17.71 -21.14
N ASN A 59 26.18 -17.30 -19.87
CA ASN A 59 25.91 -15.92 -19.45
C ASN A 59 26.88 -14.91 -20.10
N LEU A 60 28.18 -15.23 -20.14
CA LEU A 60 29.18 -14.37 -20.77
C LEU A 60 28.96 -14.28 -22.28
N ALA A 61 28.57 -15.40 -22.93
CA ALA A 61 28.24 -15.40 -24.34
C ALA A 61 27.03 -14.49 -24.64
N GLN A 62 26.00 -14.52 -23.78
CA GLN A 62 24.81 -13.67 -23.93
C GLN A 62 25.15 -12.18 -23.81
N THR A 63 25.92 -11.78 -22.80
CA THR A 63 26.41 -10.39 -22.66
C THR A 63 27.24 -9.93 -23.87
N LEU A 64 28.06 -10.82 -24.42
CA LEU A 64 28.85 -10.49 -25.62
C LEU A 64 27.99 -10.38 -26.89
N MET A 65 26.84 -11.05 -26.93
CA MET A 65 25.89 -10.94 -28.04
C MET A 65 25.06 -9.67 -27.98
N GLU A 66 24.82 -9.13 -26.78
CA GLU A 66 24.16 -7.83 -26.59
C GLU A 66 24.99 -6.68 -27.16
N ASN A 67 26.33 -6.73 -27.00
CA ASN A 67 27.26 -5.76 -27.58
C ASN A 67 28.50 -6.44 -28.21
N PRO A 68 28.43 -6.84 -29.50
CA PRO A 68 29.49 -7.59 -30.17
C PRO A 68 30.73 -6.74 -30.51
N SER A 69 30.64 -5.41 -30.54
CA SER A 69 31.79 -4.52 -30.79
C SER A 69 32.72 -4.41 -29.56
N SER A 70 32.30 -4.94 -28.41
CA SER A 70 33.10 -4.93 -27.17
C SER A 70 34.28 -5.91 -27.16
N LEU A 71 34.41 -6.79 -28.17
CA LEU A 71 35.45 -7.80 -28.27
C LEU A 71 36.72 -7.27 -28.96
N LYS A 72 37.86 -7.45 -28.29
CA LYS A 72 39.19 -7.15 -28.79
C LYS A 72 40.03 -8.41 -28.82
N PHE A 73 40.70 -8.68 -29.93
CA PHE A 73 41.63 -9.79 -30.06
C PHE A 73 43.06 -9.28 -30.06
N GLU A 74 43.90 -9.85 -29.20
CA GLU A 74 45.32 -9.50 -29.11
C GLU A 74 46.19 -10.74 -29.19
N PHE A 75 47.35 -10.63 -29.83
CA PHE A 75 48.37 -11.67 -29.78
C PHE A 75 48.97 -11.70 -28.37
N SER A 76 48.75 -12.80 -27.65
CA SER A 76 49.28 -13.02 -26.31
C SER A 76 50.70 -13.57 -26.31
N GLY A 77 51.12 -14.20 -27.40
CA GLY A 77 52.49 -14.67 -27.60
C GLY A 77 52.73 -15.13 -29.03
N TYR A 78 53.96 -15.01 -29.51
CA TYR A 78 54.41 -15.59 -30.77
C TYR A 78 55.93 -15.64 -30.82
N ASP A 79 56.45 -16.58 -31.60
CA ASP A 79 57.85 -16.66 -31.99
C ASP A 79 57.99 -16.29 -33.46
N VAL A 80 58.97 -15.45 -33.79
CA VAL A 80 59.34 -15.15 -35.18
C VAL A 80 60.65 -15.88 -35.47
N GLN A 81 60.67 -16.74 -36.47
CA GLN A 81 61.82 -17.55 -36.85
C GLN A 81 62.28 -17.21 -38.27
N ASP A 82 63.59 -17.26 -38.52
CA ASP A 82 64.15 -17.14 -39.86
C ASP A 82 63.97 -18.45 -40.67
N ALA A 83 64.40 -18.44 -41.94
CA ALA A 83 64.35 -19.62 -42.81
C ALA A 83 65.15 -20.83 -42.28
N ASN A 84 66.02 -20.64 -41.28
CA ASN A 84 66.83 -21.67 -40.64
C ASN A 84 66.29 -22.06 -39.24
N GLY A 85 65.09 -21.61 -38.87
CA GLY A 85 64.45 -21.90 -37.58
C GLY A 85 65.05 -21.14 -36.39
N ARG A 86 65.89 -20.12 -36.62
CA ARG A 86 66.48 -19.31 -35.54
C ARG A 86 65.47 -18.27 -35.09
N ASN A 87 65.17 -18.24 -33.79
CA ASN A 87 64.25 -17.26 -33.20
C ASN A 87 64.87 -15.85 -33.22
N PHE A 88 64.14 -14.89 -33.78
CA PHE A 88 64.55 -13.49 -33.85
C PHE A 88 64.57 -12.80 -32.48
N LYS A 89 64.02 -13.40 -31.41
CA LYS A 89 64.00 -12.83 -30.06
C LYS A 89 65.38 -12.35 -29.58
N PHE A 90 66.43 -13.15 -29.79
CA PHE A 90 67.79 -12.78 -29.38
C PHE A 90 68.39 -11.61 -30.20
N GLN A 91 68.11 -11.56 -31.51
CA GLN A 91 68.52 -10.43 -32.35
C GLN A 91 67.72 -9.16 -31.99
N ASN A 92 66.43 -9.30 -31.71
CA ASN A 92 65.57 -8.21 -31.28
C ASN A 92 66.04 -7.62 -29.95
N ASP A 93 66.47 -8.43 -28.98
CA ASP A 93 67.02 -7.93 -27.70
C ASP A 93 68.30 -7.13 -27.89
N THR A 94 69.19 -7.60 -28.77
CA THR A 94 70.43 -6.88 -29.11
C THR A 94 70.13 -5.56 -29.84
N THR A 95 69.18 -5.56 -30.78
CA THR A 95 68.73 -4.35 -31.48
C THR A 95 68.00 -3.39 -30.55
N ASN A 96 67.13 -3.88 -29.67
CA ASN A 96 66.44 -3.09 -28.65
C ASN A 96 67.44 -2.38 -27.73
N ALA A 97 68.49 -3.08 -27.30
CA ALA A 97 69.53 -2.51 -26.44
C ALA A 97 70.34 -1.37 -27.09
N GLN A 98 70.17 -1.12 -28.40
CA GLN A 98 70.91 -0.10 -29.15
C GLN A 98 70.02 0.91 -29.89
N THR A 99 68.70 0.68 -29.90
CA THR A 99 67.73 1.48 -30.67
C THR A 99 66.52 1.88 -29.84
N ALA A 100 65.85 2.95 -30.27
CA ALA A 100 64.49 3.29 -29.86
C ALA A 100 63.51 3.01 -31.00
N LEU A 101 62.26 2.69 -30.68
CA LEU A 101 61.19 2.54 -31.65
C LEU A 101 60.38 3.84 -31.72
N VAL A 102 60.23 4.39 -32.92
CA VAL A 102 59.33 5.51 -33.21
C VAL A 102 58.23 4.99 -34.13
N VAL A 103 56.98 5.21 -33.72
CA VAL A 103 55.78 4.88 -34.51
C VAL A 103 55.00 6.17 -34.73
N LEU A 104 54.71 6.45 -36.00
CA LEU A 104 53.91 7.59 -36.44
C LEU A 104 52.67 7.02 -37.13
N ASP A 105 51.51 7.28 -36.55
CA ASP A 105 50.21 6.91 -37.11
C ASP A 105 49.53 8.16 -37.66
N TYR A 106 49.19 8.15 -38.94
CA TYR A 106 48.63 9.31 -39.62
C TYR A 106 47.09 9.36 -39.57
N GLY A 107 46.45 8.46 -38.82
CA GLY A 107 44.99 8.43 -38.61
C GLY A 107 44.19 7.95 -39.84
N ASN A 108 44.87 7.53 -40.91
CA ASN A 108 44.28 7.04 -42.15
C ASN A 108 44.63 5.57 -42.45
N GLY A 109 45.08 4.83 -41.43
CA GLY A 109 45.57 3.46 -41.55
C GLY A 109 47.02 3.35 -42.06
N HIS A 110 47.64 4.44 -42.49
CA HIS A 110 49.07 4.46 -42.77
C HIS A 110 49.87 4.65 -41.49
N THR A 111 50.89 3.81 -41.27
CA THR A 111 51.78 3.92 -40.12
C THR A 111 53.24 3.84 -40.56
N THR A 112 54.05 4.79 -40.10
CA THR A 112 55.51 4.78 -40.29
C THR A 112 56.14 4.26 -39.01
N ARG A 113 56.87 3.15 -39.12
CA ARG A 113 57.55 2.49 -37.99
C ARG A 113 59.04 2.43 -38.25
N ALA A 114 59.84 3.00 -37.37
CA ALA A 114 61.29 3.03 -37.53
C ALA A 114 62.02 2.76 -36.22
N ARG A 115 63.08 1.92 -36.31
CA ARG A 115 64.04 1.75 -35.22
C ARG A 115 65.23 2.66 -35.45
N VAL A 116 65.54 3.46 -34.45
CA VAL A 116 66.51 4.55 -34.54
C VAL A 116 67.65 4.27 -33.59
N ALA A 117 68.88 4.29 -34.07
CA ALA A 117 70.06 4.09 -33.25
C ALA A 117 70.18 5.21 -32.19
N THR A 118 70.22 4.82 -30.91
CA THR A 118 70.30 5.77 -29.78
C THR A 118 71.70 5.86 -29.17
N ASN A 119 72.62 5.01 -29.62
CA ASN A 119 74.01 4.94 -29.16
C ASN A 119 74.99 5.83 -29.95
N VAL A 120 74.44 6.71 -30.80
CA VAL A 120 75.22 7.60 -31.68
C VAL A 120 75.69 8.88 -30.97
N GLU A 121 74.90 9.43 -30.05
CA GLU A 121 75.25 10.66 -29.33
C GLU A 121 75.89 10.37 -27.99
N ARG A 122 76.99 11.09 -27.70
CA ARG A 122 77.74 10.98 -26.47
C ARG A 122 78.03 12.34 -25.86
N THR A 123 77.95 12.41 -24.54
CA THR A 123 78.44 13.55 -23.74
C THR A 123 79.36 12.99 -22.66
N ASN A 124 80.58 13.50 -22.56
CA ASN A 124 81.60 13.00 -21.63
C ASN A 124 81.85 11.48 -21.72
N GLY A 125 81.78 10.92 -22.93
CA GLY A 125 81.98 9.49 -23.19
C GLY A 125 80.77 8.58 -22.89
N GLN A 126 79.72 9.11 -22.26
CA GLN A 126 78.48 8.37 -21.98
C GLN A 126 77.45 8.57 -23.08
N ILE A 127 76.68 7.52 -23.39
CA ILE A 127 75.56 7.58 -24.35
C ILE A 127 74.43 8.39 -23.71
N VAL A 128 73.94 9.43 -24.40
CA VAL A 128 72.90 10.33 -23.87
C VAL A 128 71.52 10.14 -24.51
N GLY A 129 71.42 9.33 -25.58
CA GLY A 129 70.21 9.20 -26.38
C GLY A 129 70.14 10.25 -27.50
N VAL A 130 69.08 10.24 -28.32
CA VAL A 130 68.93 11.13 -29.47
C VAL A 130 67.62 11.89 -29.36
N LYS A 131 67.65 13.20 -29.59
CA LYS A 131 66.44 14.04 -29.59
C LYS A 131 65.51 13.69 -30.76
N LEU A 132 64.20 13.67 -30.49
CA LEU A 132 63.17 13.34 -31.48
C LEU A 132 63.22 14.26 -32.70
N GLY A 133 63.47 15.56 -32.51
CA GLY A 133 63.59 16.49 -33.63
C GLY A 133 64.70 16.12 -34.60
N LYS A 134 65.85 15.63 -34.09
CA LYS A 134 66.94 15.12 -34.92
C LYS A 134 66.57 13.80 -35.58
N VAL A 135 65.88 12.93 -34.85
CA VAL A 135 65.40 11.65 -35.39
C VAL A 135 64.49 11.88 -36.59
N LEU A 136 63.45 12.70 -36.46
CA LEU A 136 62.50 12.96 -37.54
C LEU A 136 63.19 13.64 -38.72
N LYS A 137 63.94 14.73 -38.47
CA LYS A 137 64.54 15.52 -39.55
C LYS A 137 65.74 14.86 -40.23
N ASP A 138 66.73 14.42 -39.46
CA ASP A 138 68.04 14.05 -39.99
C ASP A 138 68.17 12.53 -40.23
N ILE A 139 67.44 11.71 -39.48
CA ILE A 139 67.54 10.23 -39.58
C ILE A 139 66.42 9.66 -40.44
N LEU A 140 65.17 10.01 -40.15
CA LEU A 140 64.00 9.51 -40.89
C LEU A 140 63.68 10.36 -42.13
N ASN A 141 64.30 11.54 -42.26
CA ASN A 141 64.04 12.48 -43.34
C ASN A 141 62.54 12.85 -43.47
N LEU A 142 61.92 13.08 -42.32
CA LEU A 142 60.53 13.51 -42.11
C LEU A 142 60.54 14.95 -41.56
N PRO A 143 60.61 15.98 -42.42
CA PRO A 143 60.49 17.37 -41.99
C PRO A 143 59.21 17.60 -41.20
N PHE A 144 59.28 18.42 -40.15
CA PHE A 144 58.14 18.69 -39.29
C PHE A 144 58.10 20.17 -38.87
N VAL A 145 56.92 20.63 -38.48
CA VAL A 145 56.70 21.96 -37.89
C VAL A 145 56.06 21.78 -36.53
N THR A 146 56.56 22.53 -35.55
CA THR A 146 55.98 22.60 -34.20
C THR A 146 55.42 23.99 -33.93
N GLU A 147 54.38 24.06 -33.11
CA GLU A 147 53.77 25.30 -32.66
C GLU A 147 53.60 25.30 -31.14
N ALA A 148 53.73 26.47 -30.50
CA ALA A 148 53.49 26.59 -29.07
C ALA A 148 52.00 26.41 -28.75
N ASN A 149 51.66 25.49 -27.86
CA ASN A 149 50.32 25.37 -27.30
C ASN A 149 50.04 26.52 -26.31
N ALA A 150 48.82 26.54 -25.74
CA ALA A 150 48.42 27.56 -24.75
C ALA A 150 49.33 27.63 -23.51
N GLY A 151 50.05 26.55 -23.19
CA GLY A 151 51.03 26.48 -22.10
C GLY A 151 52.47 26.86 -22.51
N GLY A 152 52.68 27.32 -23.74
CA GLY A 152 54.00 27.69 -24.27
C GLY A 152 54.89 26.51 -24.68
N VAL A 153 54.39 25.28 -24.60
CA VAL A 153 55.11 24.06 -24.98
C VAL A 153 54.95 23.83 -26.47
N LYS A 154 56.06 23.62 -27.18
CA LYS A 154 56.01 23.34 -28.63
C LYS A 154 55.53 21.91 -28.88
N VAL A 155 54.42 21.79 -29.60
CA VAL A 155 53.79 20.53 -29.98
C VAL A 155 53.82 20.35 -31.50
N LEU A 156 53.75 19.11 -31.98
CA LEU A 156 53.75 18.81 -33.41
C LEU A 156 52.51 19.40 -34.09
N ARG A 157 52.73 20.22 -35.12
CA ARG A 157 51.67 20.83 -35.94
C ARG A 157 51.53 20.13 -37.28
N SER A 158 52.65 19.88 -37.96
CA SER A 158 52.65 19.18 -39.23
C SER A 158 53.88 18.31 -39.39
N LEU A 159 53.71 17.22 -40.15
CA LEU A 159 54.75 16.24 -40.44
C LEU A 159 54.69 15.93 -41.94
N PHE A 160 55.86 15.97 -42.59
CA PHE A 160 55.98 15.62 -43.99
C PHE A 160 56.50 14.18 -44.13
N ASP A 161 55.74 13.32 -44.82
CA ASP A 161 56.16 11.97 -45.19
C ASP A 161 55.82 11.69 -46.68
N PRO A 162 56.83 11.56 -47.55
CA PRO A 162 56.65 11.35 -48.99
C PRO A 162 56.00 10.01 -49.35
N THR A 163 55.92 9.07 -48.41
CA THR A 163 55.38 7.72 -48.64
C THR A 163 53.87 7.62 -48.46
N VAL A 164 53.21 8.69 -47.96
CA VAL A 164 51.79 8.69 -47.57
C VAL A 164 50.85 9.19 -48.68
N GLY A 165 51.37 9.65 -49.83
CA GLY A 165 50.57 9.97 -51.03
C GLY A 165 50.77 11.38 -51.62
N THR A 166 49.89 11.79 -52.55
CA THR A 166 49.99 13.02 -53.36
C THR A 166 49.64 14.31 -52.60
N ASN A 167 50.37 14.58 -51.53
CA ASN A 167 50.65 15.88 -50.88
C ASN A 167 51.16 15.55 -49.47
N ALA A 168 52.41 15.14 -49.43
CA ALA A 168 53.10 14.53 -48.31
C ALA A 168 53.16 15.35 -47.01
N LEU A 169 52.53 16.54 -46.90
CA LEU A 169 52.44 17.32 -45.67
C LEU A 169 51.12 17.08 -44.95
N ILE A 170 51.19 16.52 -43.75
CA ILE A 170 50.03 16.18 -42.93
C ILE A 170 49.97 17.14 -41.74
N THR A 171 48.92 17.96 -41.68
CA THR A 171 48.81 19.09 -40.73
C THR A 171 47.58 18.93 -39.85
N SER A 172 47.72 19.22 -38.55
CA SER A 172 46.58 19.31 -37.64
C SER A 172 45.69 20.50 -38.04
N SER A 173 44.41 20.23 -38.18
CA SER A 173 43.42 21.12 -38.78
C SER A 173 42.32 21.42 -37.76
N PRO A 174 42.09 22.69 -37.39
CA PRO A 174 40.95 23.05 -36.57
C PRO A 174 39.61 22.80 -37.26
N THR A 175 39.57 22.87 -38.60
CA THR A 175 38.36 22.62 -39.40
C THR A 175 37.99 21.14 -39.39
N ASP A 176 38.98 20.27 -39.51
CA ASP A 176 38.79 18.81 -39.46
C ASP A 176 38.99 18.26 -38.05
N LYS A 177 39.09 19.15 -37.04
CA LYS A 177 39.33 18.85 -35.62
C LYS A 177 40.40 17.78 -35.38
N THR A 178 41.51 17.86 -36.13
CA THR A 178 42.63 16.92 -35.99
C THR A 178 43.76 17.48 -35.14
N VAL A 179 44.40 16.62 -34.34
CA VAL A 179 45.53 16.96 -33.47
C VAL A 179 46.54 15.81 -33.38
N TRP A 180 47.83 16.14 -33.34
CA TRP A 180 48.88 15.16 -33.10
C TRP A 180 49.02 14.89 -31.60
N VAL A 181 48.89 13.62 -31.21
CA VAL A 181 48.90 13.18 -29.81
C VAL A 181 49.96 12.11 -29.60
N VAL A 182 50.68 12.16 -28.48
CA VAL A 182 51.53 11.05 -28.03
C VAL A 182 50.64 10.06 -27.29
N VAL A 183 50.37 8.91 -27.91
CA VAL A 183 49.41 7.91 -27.41
C VAL A 183 50.06 6.79 -26.61
N GLY A 184 51.39 6.72 -26.58
CA GLY A 184 52.09 5.72 -25.79
C GLY A 184 53.59 5.96 -25.73
N THR A 185 54.15 5.70 -24.55
CA THR A 185 55.59 5.65 -24.35
C THR A 185 55.99 4.40 -23.58
N ASN A 186 57.14 3.83 -23.91
CA ASN A 186 57.78 2.81 -23.09
C ASN A 186 59.18 3.27 -22.73
N GLY A 187 59.51 3.29 -21.44
CA GLY A 187 60.81 3.75 -20.95
C GLY A 187 61.13 5.23 -21.19
N LEU A 188 60.14 6.07 -21.58
CA LEU A 188 60.28 7.53 -21.70
C LEU A 188 59.47 8.24 -20.63
N ALA A 189 60.11 9.15 -19.89
CA ALA A 189 59.45 10.12 -19.06
C ALA A 189 59.37 11.45 -19.82
N ILE A 190 58.19 11.79 -20.33
CA ILE A 190 57.93 13.05 -21.02
C ILE A 190 57.20 13.97 -20.02
N GLY A 191 57.87 15.02 -19.56
CA GLY A 191 57.25 16.01 -18.68
C GLY A 191 56.27 16.88 -19.45
N SER A 192 55.24 17.41 -18.78
CA SER A 192 54.22 18.29 -19.37
C SER A 192 54.77 19.58 -20.00
N SER A 193 56.00 19.98 -19.66
CA SER A 193 56.71 21.13 -20.22
C SER A 193 57.73 20.76 -21.32
N THR A 194 57.82 19.49 -21.72
CA THR A 194 58.80 19.01 -22.70
C THR A 194 58.33 19.35 -24.11
N ASN A 195 59.11 20.14 -24.84
CA ASN A 195 58.84 20.39 -26.26
C ASN A 195 58.95 19.08 -27.06
N PHE A 196 58.11 18.93 -28.07
CA PHE A 196 58.05 17.75 -28.93
C PHE A 196 59.42 17.40 -29.53
N GLU A 197 60.14 18.39 -30.06
CA GLU A 197 61.45 18.19 -30.67
C GLU A 197 62.55 17.80 -29.66
N ASP A 198 62.35 18.10 -28.38
CA ASP A 198 63.33 17.90 -27.31
C ASP A 198 63.18 16.55 -26.59
N ILE A 199 62.19 15.73 -26.94
CA ILE A 199 62.00 14.39 -26.38
C ILE A 199 63.25 13.54 -26.67
N VAL A 200 63.94 13.07 -25.63
CA VAL A 200 65.18 12.29 -25.77
C VAL A 200 64.86 10.80 -25.79
N LEU A 201 65.10 10.16 -26.94
CA LEU A 201 64.95 8.72 -27.11
C LEU A 201 66.20 7.98 -26.64
N LYS A 202 66.02 6.95 -25.81
CA LYS A 202 67.10 6.10 -25.27
C LYS A 202 66.98 4.66 -25.74
N ALA A 203 68.02 3.87 -25.54
CA ALA A 203 67.99 2.45 -25.89
C ALA A 203 66.82 1.74 -25.21
N GLY A 204 66.07 0.94 -25.97
CA GLY A 204 64.92 0.18 -25.50
C GLY A 204 63.64 0.99 -25.33
N THR A 205 63.66 2.30 -25.62
CA THR A 205 62.49 3.16 -25.48
C THR A 205 61.58 3.11 -26.70
N GLU A 206 60.30 3.42 -26.49
CA GLU A 206 59.29 3.50 -27.55
C GLU A 206 58.50 4.80 -27.44
N LEU A 207 58.25 5.44 -28.57
CA LEU A 207 57.37 6.59 -28.72
C LEU A 207 56.35 6.32 -29.81
N ARG A 208 55.06 6.45 -29.48
CA ARG A 208 53.96 6.40 -30.43
C ARG A 208 53.27 7.75 -30.52
N VAL A 209 53.21 8.28 -31.74
CA VAL A 209 52.54 9.54 -32.05
C VAL A 209 51.45 9.24 -33.07
N MET A 210 50.25 9.75 -32.85
CA MET A 210 49.09 9.53 -33.69
C MET A 210 48.43 10.86 -34.05
N LEU A 211 47.98 11.01 -35.29
CA LEU A 211 47.04 12.06 -35.65
C LEU A 211 45.63 11.59 -35.28
N ALA A 212 45.09 12.15 -34.20
CA ALA A 212 43.72 11.93 -33.78
C ALA A 212 42.80 12.94 -34.46
N ARG A 213 41.57 12.52 -34.76
CA ARG A 213 40.44 13.35 -35.19
C ARG A 213 39.33 13.21 -34.15
N ASP A 214 38.55 14.27 -33.95
CA ASP A 214 37.37 14.32 -33.08
C ASP A 214 36.30 15.12 -33.86
N PHE A 215 35.58 14.48 -34.77
CA PHE A 215 34.84 15.17 -35.83
C PHE A 215 33.59 15.90 -35.32
N ASP A 216 32.90 15.38 -34.30
CA ASP A 216 31.75 16.04 -33.67
C ASP A 216 32.13 17.01 -32.53
N GLY A 217 33.36 16.94 -32.02
CA GLY A 217 33.93 17.87 -31.04
C GLY A 217 33.52 17.59 -29.60
N ASP A 218 33.12 16.38 -29.27
CA ASP A 218 32.70 15.97 -27.92
C ASP A 218 33.90 15.63 -27.00
N LYS A 219 35.13 15.59 -27.56
CA LYS A 219 36.43 15.22 -26.96
C LYS A 219 36.72 13.71 -26.93
N LEU A 220 35.91 12.90 -27.58
CA LEU A 220 36.14 11.50 -27.86
C LEU A 220 36.67 11.38 -29.31
N PRO A 221 37.93 10.97 -29.54
CA PRO A 221 38.44 10.89 -30.90
C PRO A 221 37.74 9.82 -31.75
N ASP A 222 37.57 10.01 -33.05
CA ASP A 222 36.93 9.06 -34.01
C ASP A 222 37.47 7.63 -33.88
N SER A 223 38.78 7.49 -33.70
CA SER A 223 39.41 6.18 -33.52
C SER A 223 38.90 5.44 -32.30
N GLU A 224 38.51 6.19 -31.29
CA GLU A 224 38.00 5.72 -30.03
C GLU A 224 36.47 5.57 -30.06
N GLU A 225 35.76 6.46 -30.74
CA GLU A 225 34.33 6.32 -31.03
C GLU A 225 34.03 4.99 -31.71
N PHE A 226 34.82 4.62 -32.72
CA PHE A 226 34.77 3.31 -33.36
C PHE A 226 34.86 2.15 -32.35
N PHE A 227 35.66 2.29 -31.29
CA PHE A 227 35.81 1.28 -30.25
C PHE A 227 34.68 1.29 -29.20
N TYR A 228 33.90 2.36 -29.09
CA TYR A 228 32.70 2.41 -28.23
C TYR A 228 31.40 2.17 -29.03
N GLY A 229 31.47 2.16 -30.36
CA GLY A 229 30.30 2.05 -31.22
C GLY A 229 29.53 3.36 -31.34
N THR A 230 30.15 4.47 -30.93
CA THR A 230 29.58 5.81 -31.03
C THR A 230 29.81 6.39 -32.43
N SER A 231 29.11 7.47 -32.74
CA SER A 231 29.04 8.05 -34.07
C SER A 231 29.99 9.23 -34.20
N ASP A 232 30.97 9.12 -35.10
CA ASP A 232 31.92 10.19 -35.46
C ASP A 232 31.27 11.57 -35.76
N ASN A 233 29.98 11.61 -36.10
CA ASN A 233 29.26 12.84 -36.46
C ASN A 233 28.28 13.34 -35.40
N ASN A 234 28.14 12.66 -34.26
CA ASN A 234 27.09 12.95 -33.28
C ASN A 234 27.57 12.73 -31.85
N ALA A 235 27.73 13.84 -31.12
CA ALA A 235 28.30 13.89 -29.77
C ALA A 235 27.47 13.20 -28.66
N ASP A 236 26.29 12.69 -29.01
CA ASP A 236 25.31 12.01 -28.16
C ASP A 236 24.65 10.96 -29.07
N THR A 237 25.27 9.79 -29.15
CA THR A 237 24.98 8.82 -30.21
C THR A 237 23.57 8.26 -30.13
N ASP A 238 23.05 8.01 -28.93
CA ASP A 238 21.71 7.47 -28.73
C ASP A 238 20.63 8.53 -28.49
N GLY A 239 21.01 9.78 -28.28
CA GLY A 239 20.12 10.93 -28.22
C GLY A 239 19.38 11.07 -26.90
N ASP A 240 19.91 10.50 -25.80
CA ASP A 240 19.29 10.57 -24.48
C ASP A 240 19.66 11.86 -23.69
N THR A 241 20.50 12.73 -24.27
CA THR A 241 21.06 13.97 -23.72
C THR A 241 22.26 13.81 -22.77
N LEU A 242 22.82 12.61 -22.67
CA LEU A 242 24.17 12.35 -22.20
C LEU A 242 25.09 12.27 -23.42
N GLY A 243 26.21 12.98 -23.37
CA GLY A 243 27.17 12.93 -24.49
C GLY A 243 28.11 11.75 -24.35
N ASP A 244 28.55 11.18 -25.47
CA ASP A 244 29.36 9.97 -25.55
C ASP A 244 30.63 10.06 -24.66
N PHE A 245 31.33 11.20 -24.70
CA PHE A 245 32.47 11.47 -23.82
C PHE A 245 32.11 11.35 -22.33
N LEU A 246 30.96 11.85 -21.89
CA LEU A 246 30.54 11.78 -20.49
C LEU A 246 30.38 10.33 -20.06
N GLU A 247 29.65 9.56 -20.86
CA GLU A 247 29.29 8.17 -20.58
C GLU A 247 30.50 7.24 -20.61
N VAL A 248 31.50 7.56 -21.42
CA VAL A 248 32.72 6.76 -21.56
C VAL A 248 33.83 7.15 -20.58
N ARG A 249 34.01 8.44 -20.31
CA ARG A 249 35.18 8.97 -19.56
C ARG A 249 34.86 9.44 -18.15
N THR A 250 33.66 9.99 -17.95
CA THR A 250 33.35 10.74 -16.73
C THR A 250 32.45 9.94 -15.80
N GLY A 251 31.32 9.45 -16.32
CA GLY A 251 30.30 8.78 -15.53
C GLY A 251 29.70 9.68 -14.44
N TRP A 252 29.00 9.08 -13.50
CA TRP A 252 28.58 9.73 -12.25
C TRP A 252 28.77 8.80 -11.06
N THR A 253 28.76 9.37 -9.84
CA THR A 253 28.88 8.56 -8.62
C THR A 253 27.50 8.22 -8.07
N VAL A 254 27.23 6.93 -7.93
CA VAL A 254 26.01 6.42 -7.26
C VAL A 254 26.32 6.19 -5.79
N THR A 255 25.45 6.67 -4.91
CA THR A 255 25.56 6.49 -3.46
C THR A 255 24.19 6.19 -2.88
N THR A 256 24.07 5.06 -2.17
CA THR A 256 22.86 4.65 -1.45
C THR A 256 22.86 5.21 -0.02
N THR A 257 21.68 5.40 0.56
CA THR A 257 21.50 5.93 1.93
C THR A 257 21.99 4.96 3.01
N SER A 258 21.99 3.66 2.71
CA SER A 258 22.53 2.59 3.56
C SER A 258 23.59 1.79 2.80
N ALA A 259 24.36 0.94 3.50
CA ALA A 259 25.42 0.14 2.89
C ALA A 259 24.85 -0.94 1.95
N VAL A 260 24.83 -0.66 0.65
CA VAL A 260 24.51 -1.63 -0.42
C VAL A 260 25.81 -2.12 -1.05
N THR A 261 25.92 -3.44 -1.26
CA THR A 261 27.16 -4.05 -1.75
C THR A 261 27.47 -3.60 -3.18
N GLY A 262 28.55 -2.84 -3.35
CA GLY A 262 28.97 -2.29 -4.65
C GLY A 262 28.96 -0.76 -4.70
N TYR A 263 28.32 -0.09 -3.74
CA TYR A 263 28.25 1.38 -3.66
C TYR A 263 29.00 1.92 -2.43
N PRO A 264 29.54 3.16 -2.50
CA PRO A 264 29.51 4.06 -3.65
C PRO A 264 30.50 3.65 -4.76
N ARG A 265 30.12 3.85 -6.02
CA ARG A 265 30.98 3.63 -7.19
C ARG A 265 30.70 4.65 -8.28
N VAL A 266 31.68 4.88 -9.16
CA VAL A 266 31.46 5.58 -10.42
C VAL A 266 30.82 4.60 -11.39
N VAL A 267 29.74 5.02 -12.04
CA VAL A 267 28.97 4.24 -13.02
C VAL A 267 29.02 4.92 -14.38
N TYR A 268 28.81 4.12 -15.41
CA TYR A 268 28.92 4.54 -16.81
C TYR A 268 27.77 3.90 -17.58
N SER A 269 26.91 4.74 -18.17
CA SER A 269 25.89 4.34 -19.14
C SER A 269 26.51 3.81 -20.43
N ASN A 270 25.68 3.21 -21.27
CA ASN A 270 26.06 2.72 -22.59
C ASN A 270 25.70 3.80 -23.62
N PRO A 271 26.69 4.43 -24.29
CA PRO A 271 26.47 5.57 -25.18
C PRO A 271 25.75 5.22 -26.50
N THR A 272 25.21 4.01 -26.62
CA THR A 272 24.52 3.53 -27.82
C THR A 272 23.09 3.11 -27.54
N THR A 273 22.64 3.27 -26.29
CA THR A 273 21.31 2.85 -25.83
C THR A 273 20.81 3.83 -24.78
N THR A 274 19.64 4.43 -25.03
CA THR A 274 19.02 5.43 -24.15
C THR A 274 18.60 4.91 -22.76
N ASP A 275 18.61 3.60 -22.58
CA ASP A 275 18.22 2.86 -21.36
C ASP A 275 19.15 1.63 -21.33
N SER A 276 20.14 1.68 -20.46
CA SER A 276 21.29 0.78 -20.45
C SER A 276 21.03 -0.57 -19.79
N ASP A 277 20.10 -0.66 -18.83
CA ASP A 277 19.70 -1.90 -18.16
C ASP A 277 18.28 -2.37 -18.47
N LEU A 278 17.55 -1.60 -19.28
CA LEU A 278 16.23 -1.92 -19.82
C LEU A 278 15.12 -1.96 -18.76
N ASP A 279 15.27 -1.19 -17.70
CA ASP A 279 14.27 -1.07 -16.62
C ASP A 279 13.16 -0.04 -16.93
N THR A 280 13.22 0.61 -18.10
CA THR A 280 12.35 1.69 -18.61
C THR A 280 12.66 3.11 -18.11
N LEU A 281 13.66 3.27 -17.26
CA LEU A 281 14.23 4.55 -16.86
C LEU A 281 15.37 4.90 -17.82
N SER A 282 15.38 6.12 -18.37
CA SER A 282 16.49 6.51 -19.27
C SER A 282 17.74 6.83 -18.49
N ASP A 283 18.93 6.59 -19.05
CA ASP A 283 20.22 6.85 -18.40
C ASP A 283 20.35 8.31 -17.93
N LYS A 284 19.79 9.26 -18.71
CA LYS A 284 19.66 10.66 -18.29
C LYS A 284 18.86 10.87 -17.01
N THR A 285 17.74 10.16 -16.88
CA THR A 285 16.85 10.24 -15.72
C THR A 285 17.53 9.62 -14.51
N GLU A 286 18.22 8.51 -14.72
CA GLU A 286 19.01 7.84 -13.69
C GLU A 286 20.15 8.71 -13.17
N GLN A 287 20.90 9.37 -14.05
CA GLN A 287 21.90 10.36 -13.66
C GLN A 287 21.28 11.45 -12.78
N THR A 288 20.05 11.87 -13.07
CA THR A 288 19.34 12.91 -12.31
C THR A 288 18.89 12.38 -10.94
N ASN A 289 18.42 11.13 -10.89
CA ASN A 289 18.00 10.44 -9.67
C ASN A 289 19.18 9.94 -8.82
N GLY A 290 20.38 9.86 -9.41
CA GLY A 290 21.57 9.31 -8.79
C GLY A 290 21.60 7.78 -8.75
N THR A 291 20.80 7.10 -9.58
CA THR A 291 20.72 5.64 -9.71
C THR A 291 21.77 5.10 -10.68
N ASP A 292 21.94 3.79 -10.73
CA ASP A 292 22.96 3.09 -11.52
C ASP A 292 22.39 2.55 -12.83
N PRO A 293 22.83 3.04 -14.00
CA PRO A 293 22.26 2.71 -15.32
C PRO A 293 22.56 1.29 -15.79
N ARG A 294 23.09 0.46 -14.91
CA ARG A 294 23.44 -0.93 -15.18
C ARG A 294 22.84 -1.85 -14.12
N SER A 295 21.83 -1.37 -13.40
CA SER A 295 21.16 -2.04 -12.30
C SER A 295 19.71 -1.60 -12.28
N ASP A 296 18.82 -2.48 -12.73
CA ASP A 296 17.37 -2.28 -12.77
C ASP A 296 16.74 -2.01 -11.39
N ASP A 297 17.47 -2.33 -10.31
CA ASP A 297 17.18 -2.02 -8.91
C ASP A 297 18.50 -1.61 -8.22
N THR A 298 18.73 -0.30 -8.08
CA THR A 298 20.02 0.25 -7.60
C THR A 298 20.29 -0.10 -6.14
N ASP A 299 19.29 -0.04 -5.27
CA ASP A 299 19.47 -0.27 -3.84
C ASP A 299 19.22 -1.72 -3.40
N ARG A 300 18.66 -2.54 -4.27
CA ARG A 300 18.43 -3.98 -4.14
C ARG A 300 17.37 -4.33 -3.10
N ASP A 301 16.32 -3.54 -3.00
CA ASP A 301 15.18 -3.85 -2.14
C ASP A 301 14.07 -4.67 -2.82
N GLY A 302 14.20 -4.93 -4.12
CA GLY A 302 13.27 -5.72 -4.93
C GLY A 302 12.29 -4.89 -5.74
N THR A 303 12.41 -3.56 -5.74
CA THR A 303 11.61 -2.64 -6.55
C THR A 303 12.48 -2.06 -7.66
N LEU A 304 11.98 -2.02 -8.91
CA LEU A 304 12.75 -1.42 -10.00
C LEU A 304 12.84 0.10 -9.82
N ASP A 305 13.97 0.71 -10.21
CA ASP A 305 14.22 2.14 -10.04
C ASP A 305 13.13 3.00 -10.69
N ALA A 306 12.63 2.59 -11.86
CA ALA A 306 11.51 3.26 -12.55
C ALA A 306 10.20 3.29 -11.74
N ALA A 307 9.99 2.33 -10.83
CA ALA A 307 8.77 2.16 -10.03
C ALA A 307 8.97 2.54 -8.55
N ASP A 308 10.20 2.79 -8.13
CA ASP A 308 10.56 3.03 -6.74
C ASP A 308 10.52 4.53 -6.38
N PRO A 309 9.72 4.96 -5.37
CA PRO A 309 9.77 6.32 -4.85
C PRO A 309 11.08 6.66 -4.10
N GLN A 310 11.88 5.68 -3.67
CA GLN A 310 13.15 5.85 -2.98
C GLN A 310 14.27 4.90 -3.49
N PRO A 311 14.68 4.99 -4.77
CA PRO A 311 15.58 4.03 -5.45
C PRO A 311 17.03 3.99 -4.93
N LEU A 312 17.32 4.68 -3.83
CA LEU A 312 18.62 4.73 -3.17
C LEU A 312 18.53 4.33 -1.68
N ASN A 313 17.36 3.90 -1.21
CA ASN A 313 17.09 3.53 0.16
C ASN A 313 16.57 2.10 0.32
N PRO A 314 17.47 1.13 0.58
CA PRO A 314 17.11 -0.28 0.62
C PRO A 314 16.24 -0.68 1.82
N SER A 315 15.96 0.27 2.73
CA SER A 315 15.09 0.06 3.88
C SER A 315 13.62 0.34 3.56
N ILE A 316 13.32 0.87 2.37
CA ILE A 316 11.99 1.29 1.95
C ILE A 316 11.65 0.62 0.61
N GLY A 317 11.59 -0.72 0.62
CA GLY A 317 11.03 -1.47 -0.51
C GLY A 317 9.60 -1.09 -0.82
N ALA A 318 9.08 -1.56 -1.97
CA ALA A 318 7.73 -1.31 -2.47
C ALA A 318 6.74 -1.17 -1.31
N ASN A 319 6.33 0.08 -1.04
CA ASN A 319 5.51 0.42 0.11
C ASN A 319 4.31 -0.55 0.18
N VAL A 320 4.21 -1.34 1.26
CA VAL A 320 3.16 -2.33 1.43
C VAL A 320 2.05 -1.72 2.27
N ALA A 321 0.81 -1.81 1.80
CA ALA A 321 -0.32 -1.26 2.53
C ALA A 321 -0.41 -1.82 3.98
N PRO A 322 -0.85 -1.01 4.95
CA PRO A 322 -0.99 -1.45 6.33
C PRO A 322 -1.85 -2.70 6.47
N THR A 323 -1.51 -3.59 7.40
CA THR A 323 -2.32 -4.78 7.69
C THR A 323 -3.09 -4.61 8.99
N VAL A 324 -4.42 -4.82 8.96
CA VAL A 324 -5.31 -4.72 10.12
C VAL A 324 -5.77 -6.11 10.54
N THR A 325 -5.43 -6.54 11.76
CA THR A 325 -5.72 -7.89 12.28
C THR A 325 -6.33 -7.83 13.69
N ASN A 326 -6.77 -8.98 14.21
CA ASN A 326 -7.34 -9.13 15.55
C ASN A 326 -8.52 -8.20 15.84
N VAL A 327 -9.36 -7.93 14.84
CA VAL A 327 -10.52 -7.04 14.97
C VAL A 327 -11.62 -7.72 15.78
N ASN A 328 -11.76 -7.28 17.03
CA ASN A 328 -12.71 -7.82 17.99
C ASN A 328 -13.64 -6.73 18.51
N THR A 329 -14.91 -7.10 18.70
CA THR A 329 -15.94 -6.22 19.26
C THR A 329 -16.64 -6.90 20.43
N SER A 330 -16.90 -6.13 21.49
CA SER A 330 -17.80 -6.51 22.59
C SER A 330 -18.83 -5.41 22.80
N ILE A 331 -20.05 -5.77 23.18
CA ILE A 331 -21.18 -4.85 23.30
C ILE A 331 -21.72 -4.91 24.73
N THR A 332 -21.81 -3.75 25.38
CA THR A 332 -22.41 -3.61 26.71
C THR A 332 -23.28 -2.35 26.70
N ASN A 333 -24.59 -2.48 26.94
CA ASN A 333 -25.53 -1.34 27.00
C ASN A 333 -25.41 -0.35 25.83
N SER A 334 -25.43 -0.85 24.58
CA SER A 334 -25.25 -0.06 23.35
C SER A 334 -23.88 0.59 23.16
N THR A 335 -22.93 0.38 24.09
CA THR A 335 -21.53 0.75 23.93
C THR A 335 -20.75 -0.40 23.33
N VAL A 336 -20.10 -0.15 22.20
CA VAL A 336 -19.15 -1.06 21.56
C VAL A 336 -17.75 -0.73 22.04
N THR A 337 -17.02 -1.74 22.52
CA THR A 337 -15.57 -1.70 22.65
C THR A 337 -14.95 -2.41 21.46
N LEU A 338 -14.09 -1.71 20.73
CA LEU A 338 -13.36 -2.20 19.58
C LEU A 338 -11.87 -2.33 19.92
N THR A 339 -11.32 -3.51 19.66
CA THR A 339 -9.87 -3.74 19.71
C THR A 339 -9.36 -4.28 18.37
N ALA A 340 -8.19 -3.82 17.95
CA ALA A 340 -7.51 -4.28 16.73
C ALA A 340 -6.00 -4.01 16.79
N THR A 341 -5.25 -4.72 15.96
CA THR A 341 -3.80 -4.51 15.79
C THR A 341 -3.52 -4.09 14.35
N VAL A 342 -2.78 -3.00 14.18
CA VAL A 342 -2.32 -2.51 12.88
C VAL A 342 -0.81 -2.70 12.81
N THR A 343 -0.34 -3.37 11.77
CA THR A 343 1.08 -3.65 11.53
C THR A 343 1.52 -3.03 10.22
N ASP A 344 2.49 -2.12 10.31
CA ASP A 344 3.06 -1.38 9.19
C ASP A 344 4.33 -0.63 9.68
N THR A 345 5.39 -0.56 8.86
CA THR A 345 6.68 0.04 9.21
C THR A 345 6.71 1.57 9.13
N ASN A 346 5.79 2.18 8.38
CA ASN A 346 5.71 3.62 8.09
C ASN A 346 4.28 4.18 8.29
N LEU A 347 3.52 3.60 9.22
CA LEU A 347 2.15 4.02 9.56
C LEU A 347 2.05 5.51 9.93
N THR A 348 1.16 6.26 9.26
CA THR A 348 0.90 7.67 9.58
C THR A 348 -0.33 7.85 10.48
N GLY A 349 -1.36 7.02 10.30
CA GLY A 349 -2.56 7.10 11.12
C GLY A 349 -3.56 5.98 10.89
N THR A 350 -4.59 5.94 11.73
CA THR A 350 -5.72 5.00 11.61
C THR A 350 -7.01 5.72 11.93
N VAL A 351 -8.06 5.48 11.15
CA VAL A 351 -9.39 6.05 11.34
C VAL A 351 -10.40 4.92 11.53
N ILE A 352 -11.18 5.02 12.59
CA ILE A 352 -12.35 4.16 12.82
C ILE A 352 -13.59 4.92 12.33
N ASN A 353 -14.39 4.30 11.48
CA ASN A 353 -15.74 4.75 11.14
C ASN A 353 -16.73 3.80 11.83
N TRP A 354 -17.58 4.35 12.70
CA TRP A 354 -18.51 3.56 13.50
C TRP A 354 -19.79 3.17 12.75
N GLY A 355 -19.97 3.63 11.51
CA GLY A 355 -21.11 3.31 10.66
C GLY A 355 -22.38 4.10 10.98
N ASP A 356 -22.35 4.98 11.98
CA ASP A 356 -23.44 5.90 12.36
C ASP A 356 -23.17 7.35 11.91
N GLY A 357 -22.16 7.54 11.07
CA GLY A 357 -21.70 8.86 10.61
C GLY A 357 -20.60 9.48 11.47
N THR A 358 -20.23 8.86 12.60
CA THR A 358 -19.12 9.32 13.45
C THR A 358 -17.81 8.60 13.10
N THR A 359 -16.70 9.30 13.28
CA THR A 359 -15.35 8.75 13.08
C THR A 359 -14.42 9.09 14.24
N THR A 360 -13.38 8.28 14.41
CA THR A 360 -12.35 8.46 15.44
C THR A 360 -10.97 8.32 14.79
N PRO A 361 -10.21 9.42 14.62
CA PRO A 361 -8.83 9.37 14.15
C PRO A 361 -7.87 9.02 15.29
N LEU A 362 -6.83 8.24 14.98
CA LEU A 362 -5.80 7.77 15.90
C LEU A 362 -4.42 7.99 15.27
N THR A 363 -3.44 8.36 16.10
CA THR A 363 -2.04 8.58 15.71
C THR A 363 -1.08 7.95 16.73
N GLY A 364 0.19 7.79 16.36
CA GLY A 364 1.23 7.22 17.24
C GLY A 364 0.92 5.77 17.65
N THR A 365 1.23 5.41 18.90
CA THR A 365 1.03 4.04 19.41
C THR A 365 -0.45 3.61 19.44
N GLY A 366 -1.37 4.58 19.53
CA GLY A 366 -2.81 4.33 19.48
C GLY A 366 -3.31 3.93 18.08
N ALA A 367 -2.59 4.29 17.01
CA ALA A 367 -2.89 3.83 15.66
C ALA A 367 -2.47 2.37 15.45
N GLN A 368 -1.43 1.90 16.14
CA GLN A 368 -0.96 0.51 16.06
C GLN A 368 -1.78 -0.44 16.96
N ASN A 369 -2.12 0.01 18.17
CA ASN A 369 -2.88 -0.77 19.15
C ASN A 369 -4.23 -0.09 19.41
N VAL A 370 -5.22 -0.45 18.59
CA VAL A 370 -6.56 0.15 18.69
C VAL A 370 -7.29 -0.43 19.89
N ASN A 371 -7.75 0.45 20.78
CA ASN A 371 -8.66 0.12 21.88
C ASN A 371 -9.58 1.31 22.15
N GLN A 372 -10.73 1.33 21.48
CA GLN A 372 -11.66 2.46 21.51
C GLN A 372 -13.06 2.03 21.89
N MET A 373 -13.82 2.94 22.50
CA MET A 373 -15.22 2.75 22.84
C MET A 373 -16.10 3.76 22.11
N HIS A 374 -17.28 3.32 21.70
CA HIS A 374 -18.29 4.16 21.09
C HIS A 374 -19.69 3.76 21.53
N THR A 375 -20.54 4.74 21.84
CA THR A 375 -21.91 4.49 22.30
C THR A 375 -22.89 4.92 21.22
N TYR A 376 -23.69 3.96 20.77
CA TYR A 376 -24.71 4.19 19.74
C TYR A 376 -26.01 4.71 20.37
N THR A 377 -26.68 5.60 19.65
CA THR A 377 -27.92 6.27 20.10
C THR A 377 -29.19 5.66 19.51
N SER A 378 -29.05 4.67 18.62
CA SER A 378 -30.18 3.97 17.99
C SER A 378 -29.88 2.50 17.77
N SER A 379 -30.92 1.68 17.84
CA SER A 379 -30.84 0.25 17.59
C SER A 379 -30.78 -0.02 16.10
N SER A 380 -29.63 -0.53 15.63
CA SER A 380 -29.43 -0.90 14.24
C SER A 380 -28.27 -1.89 14.11
N ASN A 381 -28.14 -2.45 12.91
CA ASN A 381 -26.90 -3.11 12.49
C ASN A 381 -25.95 -2.04 11.95
N TYR A 382 -24.80 -1.88 12.60
CA TYR A 382 -23.74 -1.00 12.12
C TYR A 382 -22.57 -1.81 11.58
N THR A 383 -21.90 -1.25 10.59
CA THR A 383 -20.62 -1.78 10.11
C THR A 383 -19.53 -0.84 10.57
N VAL A 384 -18.71 -1.32 11.51
CA VAL A 384 -17.53 -0.59 11.96
C VAL A 384 -16.40 -0.88 10.99
N THR A 385 -15.79 0.17 10.44
CA THR A 385 -14.69 0.08 9.48
C THR A 385 -13.44 0.71 10.08
N ILE A 386 -12.33 0.00 10.03
CA ILE A 386 -11.01 0.50 10.42
C ILE A 386 -10.22 0.69 9.14
N THR A 387 -9.67 1.90 8.95
CA THR A 387 -8.80 2.24 7.82
C THR A 387 -7.47 2.76 8.35
N ALA A 388 -6.39 2.06 8.08
CA ALA A 388 -5.03 2.47 8.37
C ALA A 388 -4.37 3.06 7.12
N THR A 389 -3.54 4.09 7.28
CA THR A 389 -2.83 4.77 6.18
C THR A 389 -1.35 4.89 6.53
N ASP A 390 -0.48 4.58 5.57
CA ASP A 390 0.98 4.72 5.71
C ASP A 390 1.50 6.07 5.16
N ALA A 391 2.81 6.24 5.08
CA ALA A 391 3.45 7.45 4.57
C ALA A 391 3.44 7.54 3.03
N GLY A 392 3.28 6.41 2.33
CA GLY A 392 3.11 6.36 0.88
C GLY A 392 1.65 6.54 0.43
N GLY A 393 0.71 6.68 1.37
CA GLY A 393 -0.71 6.89 1.10
C GLY A 393 -1.50 5.61 0.80
N LEU A 394 -0.90 4.43 0.94
CA LEU A 394 -1.64 3.18 0.80
C LEU A 394 -2.48 2.93 2.04
N THR A 395 -3.54 2.13 1.87
CA THR A 395 -4.50 1.90 2.94
C THR A 395 -4.81 0.43 3.17
N GLY A 396 -4.83 0.06 4.45
CA GLY A 396 -5.32 -1.22 4.95
C GLY A 396 -6.69 -1.07 5.56
N THR A 397 -7.63 -1.96 5.22
CA THR A 397 -8.99 -1.89 5.78
C THR A 397 -9.46 -3.21 6.37
N ALA A 398 -10.23 -3.11 7.46
CA ALA A 398 -10.98 -4.23 8.03
C ALA A 398 -12.35 -3.76 8.50
N THR A 399 -13.34 -4.67 8.47
CA THR A 399 -14.72 -4.35 8.87
C THR A 399 -15.24 -5.35 9.90
N ARG A 400 -16.16 -4.88 10.75
CA ARG A 400 -16.87 -5.70 11.73
C ARG A 400 -18.31 -5.25 11.85
N ALA A 401 -19.25 -6.18 11.65
CA ALA A 401 -20.66 -5.93 11.92
C ALA A 401 -20.92 -5.96 13.44
N VAL A 402 -21.68 -4.99 13.94
CA VAL A 402 -22.18 -4.93 15.31
C VAL A 402 -23.69 -4.72 15.29
N ASN A 403 -24.41 -5.55 16.05
CA ASN A 403 -25.85 -5.42 16.24
C ASN A 403 -26.08 -4.68 17.56
N ILE A 404 -26.59 -3.45 17.48
CA ILE A 404 -26.86 -2.62 18.64
C ILE A 404 -28.34 -2.71 18.98
N LEU A 405 -28.61 -3.01 20.26
CA LEU A 405 -29.95 -3.03 20.84
C LEU A 405 -29.99 -2.05 22.01
N ASP A 406 -30.64 -0.91 21.80
CA ASP A 406 -30.91 0.08 22.82
C ASP A 406 -32.35 -0.02 23.30
N ILE A 407 -32.57 -0.80 24.36
CA ILE A 407 -33.88 -0.91 25.03
C ILE A 407 -34.09 0.14 26.14
N THR A 408 -33.21 1.12 26.26
CA THR A 408 -33.21 2.12 27.35
C THR A 408 -33.59 3.53 26.89
N SER A 409 -33.26 3.91 25.65
CA SER A 409 -33.67 5.21 25.11
C SER A 409 -35.18 5.37 25.07
N ALA A 410 -35.63 6.62 25.24
CA ALA A 410 -37.04 7.00 25.10
C ALA A 410 -37.98 6.26 26.07
N ARG A 411 -37.42 5.61 27.11
CA ARG A 411 -38.16 4.91 28.14
C ARG A 411 -38.78 5.91 29.11
N LEU A 412 -40.10 5.87 29.21
CA LEU A 412 -40.92 6.77 30.02
C LEU A 412 -41.24 6.23 31.41
N LEU A 413 -41.31 4.92 31.55
CA LEU A 413 -41.63 4.22 32.80
C LEU A 413 -40.99 2.84 32.75
N GLU A 414 -40.42 2.42 33.87
CA GLU A 414 -39.99 1.04 34.10
C GLU A 414 -40.33 0.60 35.52
N LEU A 415 -41.27 -0.36 35.64
CA LEU A 415 -41.63 -0.99 36.90
C LEU A 415 -41.16 -2.45 36.89
N LEU A 416 -39.99 -2.69 37.49
CA LEU A 416 -39.40 -4.03 37.65
C LEU A 416 -39.87 -4.76 38.91
N PHE A 417 -40.62 -4.06 39.77
CA PHE A 417 -41.18 -4.57 41.01
C PHE A 417 -40.17 -5.23 41.95
N THR A 418 -38.94 -4.74 42.07
CA THR A 418 -37.89 -5.30 42.96
C THR A 418 -38.16 -5.03 44.45
N GLY A 419 -39.26 -5.57 44.98
CA GLY A 419 -39.74 -5.36 46.35
C GLY A 419 -40.48 -4.04 46.58
N ASN A 420 -40.65 -3.21 45.54
CA ASN A 420 -41.32 -1.91 45.61
C ASN A 420 -42.02 -1.59 44.26
N THR A 421 -42.60 -0.39 44.15
CA THR A 421 -43.27 0.11 42.94
C THR A 421 -42.56 1.32 42.33
N ASN A 422 -41.25 1.46 42.56
CA ASN A 422 -40.48 2.59 42.08
C ASN A 422 -40.18 2.47 40.58
N ASP A 423 -40.11 3.63 39.93
CA ASP A 423 -39.73 3.76 38.53
C ASP A 423 -38.21 3.69 38.37
N SER A 424 -37.74 2.67 37.66
CA SER A 424 -36.33 2.43 37.36
C SER A 424 -35.87 3.11 36.06
N SER A 425 -36.76 3.81 35.35
CA SER A 425 -36.39 4.49 34.11
C SER A 425 -35.65 5.81 34.33
N GLY A 426 -35.52 6.27 35.58
CA GLY A 426 -34.93 7.57 35.92
C GLY A 426 -35.90 8.77 35.80
N ASN A 427 -37.17 8.53 35.47
CA ASN A 427 -38.17 9.61 35.33
C ASN A 427 -38.95 9.88 36.63
N ASN A 428 -38.64 9.16 37.72
CA ASN A 428 -39.26 9.29 39.04
C ASN A 428 -40.78 9.13 39.05
N ARG A 429 -41.34 8.30 38.14
CA ARG A 429 -42.79 8.03 38.04
C ARG A 429 -43.21 6.81 38.85
N ASN A 430 -42.95 6.85 40.15
CA ASN A 430 -43.27 5.74 41.05
C ASN A 430 -44.78 5.43 41.05
N ALA A 431 -45.14 4.16 41.06
CA ALA A 431 -46.53 3.73 41.17
C ALA A 431 -46.99 3.72 42.63
N THR A 432 -48.23 4.16 42.88
CA THR A 432 -48.88 4.09 44.18
C THR A 432 -49.73 2.82 44.25
N VAL A 433 -49.49 2.00 45.28
CA VAL A 433 -50.33 0.82 45.58
C VAL A 433 -51.63 1.28 46.23
N ASN A 434 -52.77 0.92 45.63
CA ASN A 434 -54.09 1.19 46.18
C ASN A 434 -54.77 -0.13 46.57
N SER A 435 -55.38 -0.15 47.77
CA SER A 435 -55.94 -1.36 48.38
C SER A 435 -54.93 -2.51 48.44
N PRO A 436 -53.86 -2.39 49.26
CA PRO A 436 -52.72 -3.32 49.26
C PRO A 436 -53.08 -4.77 49.62
N ALA A 437 -54.22 -5.00 50.29
CA ALA A 437 -54.74 -6.35 50.52
C ALA A 437 -55.10 -7.10 49.22
N CYS A 438 -55.34 -6.38 48.12
CA CYS A 438 -55.73 -6.92 46.81
C CYS A 438 -54.72 -6.61 45.69
N ALA A 439 -53.58 -5.99 46.03
CA ALA A 439 -52.45 -5.73 45.13
C ALA A 439 -51.15 -6.05 45.89
N LEU A 440 -50.75 -7.31 45.83
CA LEU A 440 -49.70 -7.90 46.67
C LEU A 440 -48.42 -8.16 45.86
N LEU A 441 -47.27 -8.02 46.50
CA LEU A 441 -46.03 -8.55 45.96
C LEU A 441 -46.11 -10.08 45.84
N SER A 442 -45.45 -10.61 44.82
CA SER A 442 -45.50 -12.02 44.42
C SER A 442 -44.23 -12.44 43.71
N ASP A 443 -44.07 -13.74 43.49
CA ASP A 443 -42.94 -14.29 42.75
C ASP A 443 -43.01 -13.88 41.27
N ASP A 444 -41.86 -13.54 40.70
CA ASP A 444 -41.73 -13.18 39.28
C ASP A 444 -41.66 -14.40 38.35
N ARG A 445 -41.33 -14.16 37.07
CA ARG A 445 -41.16 -15.21 36.06
C ARG A 445 -40.01 -16.17 36.33
N SER A 446 -39.05 -15.76 37.15
CA SER A 446 -37.90 -16.57 37.58
C SER A 446 -38.12 -17.20 38.95
N SER A 447 -39.35 -17.15 39.48
CA SER A 447 -39.70 -17.63 40.83
C SER A 447 -38.95 -16.90 41.95
N VAL A 448 -38.53 -15.65 41.71
CA VAL A 448 -37.90 -14.82 42.73
C VAL A 448 -38.99 -14.06 43.48
N ALA A 449 -39.01 -14.22 44.81
CA ALA A 449 -40.02 -13.61 45.66
C ALA A 449 -40.00 -12.08 45.61
N ASN A 450 -41.20 -11.50 45.72
CA ASN A 450 -41.43 -10.05 45.74
C ASN A 450 -40.87 -9.31 44.53
N ARG A 451 -40.89 -9.93 43.34
CA ARG A 451 -40.44 -9.34 42.07
C ARG A 451 -41.55 -9.16 41.04
N ALA A 452 -42.81 -9.42 41.40
CA ALA A 452 -43.98 -9.15 40.59
C ALA A 452 -45.15 -8.69 41.47
N PHE A 453 -46.21 -8.17 40.86
CA PHE A 453 -47.45 -7.84 41.57
C PHE A 453 -48.61 -8.76 41.17
N LYS A 454 -49.31 -9.30 42.18
CA LYS A 454 -50.53 -10.09 42.04
C LYS A 454 -51.75 -9.21 42.38
N PHE A 455 -52.72 -9.17 41.47
CA PHE A 455 -53.94 -8.37 41.60
C PHE A 455 -55.18 -9.25 41.72
N ASN A 456 -56.11 -8.86 42.60
CA ASN A 456 -57.53 -9.25 42.67
C ASN A 456 -57.87 -10.75 42.56
N ASP A 457 -56.90 -11.62 42.79
CA ASP A 457 -57.05 -13.06 42.74
C ASP A 457 -57.18 -13.56 44.18
N ASP A 458 -58.43 -13.69 44.64
CA ASP A 458 -58.79 -13.85 46.07
C ASP A 458 -58.07 -15.04 46.69
N SER A 459 -57.13 -14.76 47.58
CA SER A 459 -56.33 -15.77 48.27
C SER A 459 -56.25 -15.51 49.78
N GLY A 460 -57.18 -14.75 50.38
CA GLY A 460 -56.99 -14.34 51.79
C GLY A 460 -58.20 -13.78 52.55
N GLY A 461 -59.43 -13.85 52.04
CA GLY A 461 -60.62 -13.48 52.83
C GLY A 461 -60.91 -11.97 52.92
N ALA A 462 -60.19 -11.13 52.17
CA ALA A 462 -60.40 -9.68 52.09
C ALA A 462 -61.48 -9.26 51.06
N GLY A 463 -62.15 -10.22 50.41
CA GLY A 463 -63.16 -9.92 49.37
C GLY A 463 -62.57 -9.32 48.09
N CYS A 464 -61.34 -9.70 47.74
CA CYS A 464 -60.64 -9.17 46.58
C CYS A 464 -61.33 -9.60 45.27
N GLY A 465 -61.77 -8.60 44.51
CA GLY A 465 -62.53 -8.79 43.29
C GLY A 465 -64.03 -9.01 43.48
N SER A 466 -64.55 -8.92 44.71
CA SER A 466 -65.99 -8.95 45.00
C SER A 466 -66.48 -7.70 45.74
N SER A 467 -65.78 -7.26 46.79
CA SER A 467 -66.09 -6.05 47.58
C SER A 467 -64.94 -5.04 47.63
N THR A 468 -63.72 -5.44 47.29
CA THR A 468 -62.54 -4.56 47.24
C THR A 468 -61.71 -4.86 46.00
N ALA A 469 -61.07 -3.84 45.41
CA ALA A 469 -60.20 -4.00 44.25
C ALA A 469 -58.87 -3.29 44.45
N GLY A 470 -57.77 -4.02 44.24
CA GLY A 470 -56.41 -3.53 44.24
C GLY A 470 -55.95 -3.11 42.85
N PHE A 471 -55.16 -2.04 42.80
CA PHE A 471 -54.57 -1.53 41.56
C PHE A 471 -53.30 -0.70 41.86
N LEU A 472 -52.46 -0.53 40.85
CA LEU A 472 -51.40 0.47 40.87
C LEU A 472 -51.83 1.70 40.07
N GLY A 473 -51.63 2.88 40.64
CA GLY A 473 -51.79 4.15 39.94
C GLY A 473 -50.43 4.80 39.71
N VAL A 474 -50.07 5.08 38.47
CA VAL A 474 -48.89 5.89 38.12
C VAL A 474 -49.39 7.26 37.69
N ALA A 475 -48.86 8.32 38.32
CA ALA A 475 -49.11 9.68 37.86
C ALA A 475 -48.65 9.83 36.41
N ASN A 476 -49.37 10.64 35.64
CA ASN A 476 -49.28 10.80 34.19
C ASN A 476 -48.01 10.22 33.49
N VAL A 477 -48.24 9.27 32.59
CA VAL A 477 -47.24 8.78 31.63
C VAL A 477 -47.61 9.33 30.26
N PRO A 478 -46.87 10.32 29.70
CA PRO A 478 -47.20 10.92 28.41
C PRO A 478 -46.76 10.01 27.26
N PHE A 479 -47.53 8.96 26.98
CA PHE A 479 -47.23 7.97 25.93
C PHE A 479 -46.85 8.63 24.59
N SER A 480 -47.64 9.61 24.15
CA SER A 480 -47.49 10.26 22.85
C SER A 480 -47.89 11.74 22.91
N SER A 481 -47.38 12.54 21.98
CA SER A 481 -47.71 13.96 21.80
C SER A 481 -47.96 14.28 20.33
N SER A 482 -48.45 15.48 20.01
CA SER A 482 -48.62 15.91 18.60
C SER A 482 -47.29 15.95 17.83
N GLY A 483 -46.17 16.23 18.51
CA GLY A 483 -44.83 16.21 17.93
C GLY A 483 -44.16 14.84 17.93
N ASN A 484 -44.66 13.88 18.72
CA ASN A 484 -44.18 12.51 18.76
C ASN A 484 -45.33 11.53 19.09
N PRO A 485 -46.10 11.10 18.07
CA PRO A 485 -47.25 10.21 18.25
C PRO A 485 -46.87 8.74 18.52
N ASN A 486 -45.58 8.39 18.43
CA ASN A 486 -45.12 7.01 18.48
C ASN A 486 -44.92 6.54 19.92
N PHE A 487 -45.29 5.30 20.23
CA PHE A 487 -45.05 4.73 21.56
C PHE A 487 -45.04 3.21 21.54
N SER A 488 -44.53 2.61 22.60
CA SER A 488 -44.58 1.17 22.83
C SER A 488 -44.85 0.85 24.29
N ILE A 489 -45.46 -0.30 24.53
CA ILE A 489 -45.70 -0.83 25.86
C ILE A 489 -45.22 -2.28 25.85
N SER A 490 -44.51 -2.70 26.88
CA SER A 490 -44.08 -4.08 27.10
C SER A 490 -44.40 -4.47 28.55
N LEU A 491 -44.90 -5.68 28.76
CA LEU A 491 -45.15 -6.22 30.09
C LEU A 491 -45.20 -7.75 30.07
N TRP A 492 -45.02 -8.35 31.24
CA TRP A 492 -45.29 -9.76 31.50
C TRP A 492 -46.57 -9.92 32.28
N ILE A 493 -47.38 -10.91 31.90
CA ILE A 493 -48.62 -11.24 32.59
C ILE A 493 -48.70 -12.73 32.90
N LYS A 494 -49.32 -13.06 34.03
CA LYS A 494 -49.74 -14.41 34.41
C LYS A 494 -51.19 -14.37 34.91
N PRO A 495 -52.17 -14.19 34.01
CA PRO A 495 -53.57 -14.08 34.40
C PRO A 495 -54.16 -15.38 34.95
N ASN A 496 -55.11 -15.24 35.87
CA ASN A 496 -56.04 -16.28 36.29
C ASN A 496 -57.36 -16.11 35.52
N ILE A 497 -57.54 -16.87 34.45
CA ILE A 497 -58.69 -16.76 33.55
C ILE A 497 -59.92 -17.43 34.18
N GLN A 498 -60.67 -16.67 34.97
CA GLN A 498 -61.99 -17.04 35.50
C GLN A 498 -63.10 -16.28 34.77
N GLY A 499 -63.40 -16.67 33.53
CA GLY A 499 -64.64 -16.32 32.80
C GLY A 499 -65.03 -14.85 32.60
N ASN A 500 -64.17 -13.89 32.99
CA ASN A 500 -64.48 -12.46 33.05
C ASN A 500 -63.55 -11.61 32.17
N ASP A 501 -64.03 -10.41 31.82
CA ASP A 501 -63.26 -9.39 31.10
C ASP A 501 -62.34 -8.62 32.06
N MET A 502 -61.09 -8.37 31.67
CA MET A 502 -60.05 -7.89 32.59
C MET A 502 -59.25 -6.71 32.05
N TRP A 503 -58.96 -5.74 32.92
CA TRP A 503 -58.08 -4.60 32.67
C TRP A 503 -56.66 -4.88 33.13
N ILE A 504 -55.74 -5.13 32.20
CA ILE A 504 -54.34 -5.35 32.56
C ILE A 504 -53.67 -4.02 32.92
N LEU A 505 -53.60 -3.12 31.94
CA LEU A 505 -52.93 -1.82 32.03
C LEU A 505 -53.58 -0.84 31.05
N GLY A 506 -53.75 0.42 31.44
CA GLY A 506 -54.20 1.45 30.51
C GLY A 506 -54.26 2.83 31.12
N GLN A 507 -54.31 3.84 30.27
CA GLN A 507 -54.45 5.24 30.68
C GLN A 507 -55.90 5.71 30.50
N SER A 508 -56.42 6.43 31.49
CA SER A 508 -57.79 6.97 31.46
C SER A 508 -57.93 8.17 30.49
N ASN A 509 -59.16 8.49 30.09
CA ASN A 509 -59.47 9.72 29.37
C ASN A 509 -60.24 10.72 30.27
N ASN A 510 -59.63 11.86 30.60
CA ASN A 510 -60.27 13.03 31.24
C ASN A 510 -61.27 12.70 32.37
N GLY A 511 -60.86 11.92 33.37
CA GLY A 511 -61.66 11.64 34.57
C GLY A 511 -62.99 10.88 34.34
N GLY A 512 -63.26 10.40 33.12
CA GLY A 512 -64.43 9.57 32.80
C GLY A 512 -64.13 8.06 32.78
N SER A 513 -65.17 7.24 32.61
CA SER A 513 -65.10 5.76 32.57
C SER A 513 -64.43 5.17 31.32
N GLY A 514 -63.85 6.00 30.44
CA GLY A 514 -63.19 5.58 29.20
C GLY A 514 -61.67 5.45 29.34
N ALA A 515 -61.08 4.67 28.44
CA ALA A 515 -59.63 4.55 28.30
C ALA A 515 -59.18 5.30 27.05
N TRP A 516 -58.00 5.92 27.09
CA TRP A 516 -57.36 6.43 25.87
C TRP A 516 -56.56 5.33 25.15
N ALA A 517 -55.82 4.52 25.92
CA ALA A 517 -55.10 3.36 25.41
C ALA A 517 -55.06 2.29 26.51
N ARG A 518 -55.33 1.02 26.17
CA ARG A 518 -55.36 -0.07 27.16
C ARG A 518 -55.05 -1.45 26.59
N PHE A 519 -54.44 -2.28 27.44
CA PHE A 519 -54.36 -3.73 27.34
C PHE A 519 -55.46 -4.39 28.17
N VAL A 520 -56.17 -5.32 27.55
CA VAL A 520 -57.31 -6.02 28.15
C VAL A 520 -57.33 -7.51 27.80
N ILE A 521 -58.08 -8.29 28.58
CA ILE A 521 -58.42 -9.68 28.27
C ILE A 521 -59.93 -9.78 28.11
N GLY A 522 -60.38 -10.53 27.10
CA GLY A 522 -61.80 -10.83 26.93
C GLY A 522 -62.55 -9.83 26.05
N GLN A 523 -63.85 -9.74 26.30
CA GLN A 523 -64.84 -8.91 25.62
C GLN A 523 -65.17 -7.66 26.45
N THR A 524 -64.19 -6.77 26.60
CA THR A 524 -64.34 -5.51 27.38
C THR A 524 -65.31 -4.51 26.74
N GLN A 525 -65.91 -3.64 27.56
CA GLN A 525 -66.78 -2.57 27.07
C GLN A 525 -65.97 -1.32 26.71
N ASP A 526 -66.19 -0.79 25.51
CA ASP A 526 -65.76 0.52 25.02
C ASP A 526 -66.97 1.35 24.61
N ALA A 527 -67.32 2.35 25.42
CA ALA A 527 -68.59 3.06 25.36
C ALA A 527 -69.78 2.09 25.30
N SER A 528 -70.60 2.11 24.24
CA SER A 528 -71.74 1.20 24.02
C SER A 528 -71.41 -0.05 23.21
N THR A 529 -70.13 -0.30 22.92
CA THR A 529 -69.68 -1.42 22.06
C THR A 529 -68.73 -2.36 22.78
N THR A 530 -68.86 -3.66 22.52
CA THR A 530 -67.95 -4.68 23.04
C THR A 530 -66.71 -4.82 22.14
N VAL A 531 -65.53 -4.93 22.74
CA VAL A 531 -64.24 -4.98 22.04
C VAL A 531 -63.41 -6.15 22.53
N GLY A 532 -62.59 -6.72 21.65
CA GLY A 532 -61.79 -7.91 21.96
C GLY A 532 -62.55 -9.21 21.74
N SER A 533 -62.07 -10.28 22.34
CA SER A 533 -62.60 -11.64 22.15
C SER A 533 -62.32 -12.47 23.40
N SER A 534 -63.22 -13.42 23.70
CA SER A 534 -63.15 -14.22 24.93
C SER A 534 -61.76 -14.84 25.12
N ASN A 535 -61.21 -14.66 26.33
CA ASN A 535 -59.90 -15.15 26.76
C ASN A 535 -58.70 -14.72 25.91
N ARG A 536 -58.82 -13.69 25.06
CA ARG A 536 -57.72 -13.18 24.23
C ARG A 536 -57.23 -11.84 24.74
N VAL A 537 -55.92 -11.60 24.62
CA VAL A 537 -55.33 -10.29 24.91
C VAL A 537 -55.58 -9.35 23.73
N SER A 538 -56.06 -8.15 24.03
CA SER A 538 -56.27 -7.09 23.05
C SER A 538 -55.63 -5.80 23.51
N PHE A 539 -55.12 -5.03 22.55
CA PHE A 539 -54.77 -3.63 22.75
C PHE A 539 -55.77 -2.75 22.01
N VAL A 540 -56.27 -1.73 22.70
CA VAL A 540 -57.36 -0.87 22.21
C VAL A 540 -56.99 0.59 22.44
N MET A 541 -57.13 1.40 21.37
CA MET A 541 -57.20 2.86 21.46
C MET A 541 -58.55 3.33 20.91
N PRO A 542 -59.45 3.82 21.79
CA PRO A 542 -60.70 4.42 21.38
C PRO A 542 -60.46 5.76 20.65
N GLY A 543 -61.34 6.09 19.70
CA GLY A 543 -61.22 7.29 18.88
C GLY A 543 -62.34 7.40 17.84
N SER A 544 -62.27 8.41 16.96
CA SER A 544 -63.22 8.59 15.85
C SER A 544 -63.23 7.38 14.89
N THR A 545 -62.05 6.78 14.71
CA THR A 545 -61.91 5.39 14.30
C THR A 545 -61.28 4.65 15.47
N ARG A 546 -61.59 3.38 15.65
CA ARG A 546 -61.05 2.56 16.75
C ARG A 546 -59.86 1.76 16.24
N LEU A 547 -58.74 1.83 16.94
CA LEU A 547 -57.62 0.92 16.72
C LEU A 547 -57.72 -0.24 17.71
N LEU A 548 -58.06 -1.43 17.21
CA LEU A 548 -58.18 -2.67 17.98
C LEU A 548 -57.28 -3.73 17.35
N ILE A 549 -56.35 -4.27 18.13
CA ILE A 549 -55.53 -5.42 17.74
C ILE A 549 -55.67 -6.51 18.81
N THR A 550 -56.05 -7.72 18.40
CA THR A 550 -56.34 -8.85 19.28
C THR A 550 -55.46 -10.03 18.90
N ASP A 551 -54.80 -10.63 19.88
CA ASP A 551 -54.10 -11.90 19.70
C ASP A 551 -55.12 -13.00 19.35
N PRO A 552 -55.02 -13.67 18.20
CA PRO A 552 -55.95 -14.74 17.85
C PRO A 552 -55.71 -16.02 18.67
N THR A 553 -54.73 -16.07 19.55
CA THR A 553 -54.48 -17.21 20.44
C THR A 553 -55.08 -16.96 21.81
N ALA A 554 -56.03 -17.80 22.24
CA ALA A 554 -56.63 -17.70 23.58
C ALA A 554 -55.58 -17.98 24.66
N LEU A 555 -55.75 -17.34 25.81
CA LEU A 555 -55.19 -17.76 27.08
C LEU A 555 -56.03 -18.91 27.64
N SER A 556 -55.40 -19.86 28.33
CA SER A 556 -56.06 -21.03 28.93
C SER A 556 -55.70 -21.18 30.41
N GLY A 557 -56.70 -21.36 31.29
CA GLY A 557 -56.52 -21.73 32.71
C GLY A 557 -55.72 -20.74 33.57
N SER A 558 -55.18 -21.22 34.70
CA SER A 558 -54.15 -20.51 35.46
C SER A 558 -52.88 -20.48 34.60
N SER A 559 -52.65 -19.34 33.96
CA SER A 559 -51.72 -19.24 32.83
C SER A 559 -50.26 -19.25 33.26
N THR A 560 -49.38 -19.57 32.30
CA THR A 560 -47.94 -19.34 32.39
C THR A 560 -47.61 -17.87 32.15
N TRP A 561 -46.47 -17.40 32.67
CA TRP A 561 -45.95 -16.08 32.32
C TRP A 561 -45.87 -15.94 30.80
N THR A 562 -46.51 -14.88 30.29
CA THR A 562 -46.55 -14.55 28.86
C THR A 562 -46.15 -13.10 28.71
N HIS A 563 -45.19 -12.84 27.83
CA HIS A 563 -44.77 -11.49 27.48
C HIS A 563 -45.69 -10.95 26.40
N TYR A 564 -46.17 -9.73 26.58
CA TYR A 564 -46.89 -8.98 25.57
C TYR A 564 -46.24 -7.62 25.36
N ALA A 565 -46.10 -7.23 24.11
CA ALA A 565 -45.73 -5.88 23.75
C ALA A 565 -46.61 -5.37 22.61
N VAL A 566 -46.87 -4.05 22.60
CA VAL A 566 -47.47 -3.36 21.46
C VAL A 566 -46.55 -2.24 21.03
N THR A 567 -46.39 -2.08 19.72
CA THR A 567 -45.70 -0.93 19.13
C THR A 567 -46.67 -0.16 18.25
N VAL A 568 -46.75 1.15 18.46
CA VAL A 568 -47.64 2.06 17.74
C VAL A 568 -46.78 3.12 17.06
N SER A 569 -46.88 3.17 15.73
CA SER A 569 -46.15 4.13 14.89
C SER A 569 -47.10 4.95 14.03
N TYR A 570 -46.87 6.24 13.88
CA TYR A 570 -47.54 7.11 12.93
C TYR A 570 -46.53 7.60 11.88
N SER A 571 -46.76 7.22 10.63
CA SER A 571 -45.93 7.63 9.50
C SER A 571 -46.81 7.79 8.26
N GLY A 572 -46.51 8.81 7.43
CA GLY A 572 -47.25 9.05 6.18
C GLY A 572 -48.77 9.22 6.36
N GLY A 573 -49.22 9.81 7.49
CA GLY A 573 -50.65 9.99 7.77
C GLY A 573 -51.38 8.76 8.31
N THR A 574 -50.66 7.68 8.64
CA THR A 574 -51.25 6.40 9.07
C THR A 574 -50.70 5.96 10.43
N THR A 575 -51.59 5.73 11.40
CA THR A 575 -51.25 5.04 12.65
C THR A 575 -51.30 3.54 12.42
N THR A 576 -50.26 2.82 12.82
CA THR A 576 -50.15 1.36 12.73
C THR A 576 -49.79 0.78 14.09
N ALA A 577 -50.57 -0.21 14.56
CA ALA A 577 -50.26 -1.00 15.74
C ALA A 577 -49.81 -2.41 15.37
N ARG A 578 -48.77 -2.90 16.05
CA ARG A 578 -48.27 -4.28 15.99
C ARG A 578 -48.28 -4.88 17.39
N LEU A 579 -48.78 -6.11 17.53
CA LEU A 579 -48.85 -6.84 18.78
C LEU A 579 -47.81 -7.97 18.75
N TYR A 580 -47.11 -8.17 19.86
CA TYR A 580 -46.09 -9.20 20.03
C TYR A 580 -46.45 -10.07 21.22
N ARG A 581 -46.15 -11.36 21.11
CA ARG A 581 -46.30 -12.36 22.17
C ARG A 581 -45.00 -13.14 22.29
N ASN A 582 -44.43 -13.18 23.49
CA ASN A 582 -43.16 -13.87 23.76
C ASN A 582 -42.05 -13.47 22.78
N GLY A 583 -41.88 -12.17 22.57
CA GLY A 583 -40.91 -11.60 21.62
C GLY A 583 -41.31 -11.68 20.14
N ALA A 584 -42.21 -12.58 19.75
CA ALA A 584 -42.59 -12.79 18.35
C ALA A 584 -43.78 -11.91 17.90
N LEU A 585 -43.75 -11.43 16.65
CA LEU A 585 -44.85 -10.67 16.05
C LEU A 585 -46.09 -11.56 15.86
N VAL A 586 -47.23 -11.10 16.36
CA VAL A 586 -48.49 -11.85 16.26
C VAL A 586 -49.05 -11.74 14.85
N THR A 587 -49.36 -12.91 14.25
CA THR A 587 -50.15 -12.99 13.02
C THR A 587 -51.63 -13.02 13.38
N LEU A 588 -52.40 -12.06 12.88
CA LEU A 588 -53.83 -11.86 13.15
C LEU A 588 -54.70 -12.80 12.32
N ALA A 589 -55.99 -12.86 12.66
CA ALA A 589 -56.98 -13.55 11.84
C ALA A 589 -56.97 -12.99 10.40
N GLY A 590 -56.81 -13.87 9.41
CA GLY A 590 -56.67 -13.47 7.99
C GLY A 590 -55.22 -13.18 7.55
N GLY A 591 -54.21 -13.42 8.39
CA GLY A 591 -52.79 -13.37 8.01
C GLY A 591 -52.12 -11.99 8.10
N ALA A 592 -52.85 -10.95 8.51
CA ALA A 592 -52.28 -9.62 8.73
C ALA A 592 -51.35 -9.61 9.96
N THR A 593 -50.33 -8.75 9.98
CA THR A 593 -49.38 -8.63 11.10
C THR A 593 -49.48 -7.28 11.84
N SER A 594 -50.46 -6.45 11.47
CA SER A 594 -50.71 -5.14 12.05
C SER A 594 -52.15 -4.68 11.76
N VAL A 595 -52.61 -3.69 12.51
CA VAL A 595 -53.85 -2.95 12.23
C VAL A 595 -53.50 -1.48 12.04
N SER A 596 -54.10 -0.83 11.05
CA SER A 596 -53.80 0.56 10.69
C SER A 596 -55.06 1.40 10.50
N THR A 597 -54.96 2.69 10.82
CA THR A 597 -56.03 3.70 10.62
C THR A 597 -55.42 5.04 10.22
N SER A 598 -56.18 5.89 9.54
CA SER A 598 -55.77 7.27 9.23
C SER A 598 -55.91 8.25 10.42
N ALA A 599 -56.48 7.81 11.55
CA ALA A 599 -56.60 8.65 12.74
C ALA A 599 -55.24 8.82 13.43
N LEU A 600 -54.98 10.04 13.92
CA LEU A 600 -53.85 10.37 14.78
C LEU A 600 -54.26 10.22 16.26
N TYR A 601 -53.52 9.41 17.02
CA TYR A 601 -53.78 9.19 18.45
C TYR A 601 -52.75 9.93 19.29
N VAL A 602 -53.17 11.08 19.82
CA VAL A 602 -52.38 11.88 20.77
C VAL A 602 -52.93 11.69 22.17
N ASN A 603 -52.05 11.61 23.15
CA ASN A 603 -52.44 11.51 24.55
C ASN A 603 -53.31 12.72 24.96
N PRO A 604 -54.53 12.52 25.49
CA PRO A 604 -55.52 13.58 25.64
C PRO A 604 -55.22 14.56 26.76
N SER A 605 -54.40 14.22 27.76
CA SER A 605 -53.98 15.15 28.82
C SER A 605 -52.78 14.66 29.62
N ALA A 606 -51.92 15.60 30.02
CA ALA A 606 -50.81 15.38 30.95
C ALA A 606 -51.22 15.16 32.41
N SER A 607 -52.52 15.07 32.72
CA SER A 607 -53.04 14.78 34.06
C SER A 607 -53.66 13.39 34.21
N ASN A 608 -53.78 12.62 33.13
CA ASN A 608 -54.50 11.34 33.17
C ASN A 608 -53.61 10.22 33.75
N PRO A 609 -54.03 9.56 34.85
CA PRO A 609 -53.26 8.49 35.45
C PRO A 609 -53.24 7.21 34.60
N LEU A 610 -52.14 6.47 34.71
CA LEU A 610 -52.04 5.10 34.24
C LEU A 610 -52.48 4.15 35.36
N PHE A 611 -53.34 3.19 35.04
CA PHE A 611 -53.79 2.18 35.98
C PHE A 611 -53.37 0.77 35.55
N VAL A 612 -52.89 -0.01 36.51
CA VAL A 612 -52.57 -1.44 36.37
C VAL A 612 -53.46 -2.24 37.32
N GLY A 613 -54.12 -3.28 36.83
CA GLY A 613 -54.94 -4.19 37.63
C GLY A 613 -56.46 -3.89 37.63
N ASN A 614 -56.87 -2.63 37.49
CA ASN A 614 -58.28 -2.21 37.41
C ASN A 614 -58.40 -0.75 36.97
N ARG A 615 -59.51 -0.38 36.30
CA ARG A 615 -59.88 1.00 35.95
C ARG A 615 -60.76 1.74 36.96
N CYS A 616 -61.53 1.02 37.79
CA CYS A 616 -62.63 1.57 38.59
C CYS A 616 -62.23 2.09 39.99
N GLY A 617 -60.94 2.12 40.32
CA GLY A 617 -60.49 2.50 41.65
C GLY A 617 -60.88 1.48 42.73
N ASN A 618 -61.21 1.96 43.95
CA ASN A 618 -61.43 1.11 45.12
C ASN A 618 -62.84 0.47 45.21
N SER A 619 -63.78 0.81 44.33
CA SER A 619 -65.16 0.32 44.37
C SER A 619 -65.47 -0.64 43.21
N PRO A 620 -65.41 -1.97 43.42
CA PRO A 620 -65.71 -2.94 42.37
C PRO A 620 -67.23 -3.04 42.14
N ASN A 621 -67.77 -2.26 41.21
CA ASN A 621 -69.16 -2.38 40.78
C ASN A 621 -69.32 -3.43 39.66
N ALA A 622 -70.54 -3.92 39.47
CA ALA A 622 -70.90 -4.77 38.31
C ALA A 622 -70.60 -4.00 37.01
N GLY A 623 -69.56 -4.43 36.27
CA GLY A 623 -69.05 -3.74 35.06
C GLY A 623 -67.60 -3.27 35.14
N CYS A 624 -66.93 -3.47 36.28
CA CYS A 624 -65.50 -3.24 36.42
C CYS A 624 -64.68 -4.44 35.91
N GLU A 625 -63.83 -4.18 34.93
CA GLU A 625 -62.93 -5.15 34.30
C GLU A 625 -61.72 -5.37 35.23
N LEU A 626 -61.86 -6.20 36.26
CA LEU A 626 -60.79 -6.46 37.23
C LEU A 626 -59.79 -7.48 36.68
N TYR A 627 -58.50 -7.13 36.67
CA TYR A 627 -57.47 -8.11 36.36
C TYR A 627 -57.13 -8.96 37.56
N ARG A 628 -57.16 -10.28 37.32
CA ARG A 628 -56.86 -11.34 38.27
C ARG A 628 -55.60 -12.05 37.82
N GLY A 629 -54.56 -12.06 38.64
CA GLY A 629 -53.28 -12.71 38.35
C GLY A 629 -52.08 -11.78 38.52
N ASN A 630 -50.93 -12.20 38.01
CA ASN A 630 -49.66 -11.49 38.23
C ASN A 630 -49.27 -10.62 37.03
N VAL A 631 -48.55 -9.53 37.28
CA VAL A 631 -47.92 -8.64 36.29
C VAL A 631 -46.48 -8.37 36.70
N ASP A 632 -45.58 -8.32 35.72
CA ASP A 632 -44.15 -8.05 35.91
C ASP A 632 -43.58 -7.19 34.75
N SER A 633 -42.47 -6.50 35.04
CA SER A 633 -41.59 -5.76 34.11
C SER A 633 -42.35 -4.87 33.12
N ILE A 634 -43.12 -3.93 33.66
CA ILE A 634 -43.89 -2.98 32.85
C ILE A 634 -42.94 -1.90 32.34
N ARG A 635 -42.89 -1.75 31.01
CA ARG A 635 -42.10 -0.72 30.34
C ARG A 635 -42.92 0.04 29.32
N ILE A 636 -42.77 1.36 29.32
CA ILE A 636 -43.44 2.25 28.38
C ILE A 636 -42.40 3.13 27.71
N TYR A 637 -42.50 3.29 26.40
CA TYR A 637 -41.58 4.06 25.56
C TYR A 637 -42.35 5.12 24.77
N ASN A 638 -41.77 6.31 24.56
CA ASN A 638 -42.30 7.32 23.63
C ASN A 638 -41.74 7.14 22.20
N ARG A 639 -41.51 5.89 21.80
CA ARG A 639 -41.16 5.51 20.42
C ARG A 639 -41.72 4.14 20.10
N ALA A 640 -41.86 3.85 18.80
CA ALA A 640 -42.16 2.50 18.34
C ALA A 640 -40.87 1.66 18.42
N LEU A 641 -40.88 0.59 19.21
CA LEU A 641 -39.77 -0.36 19.27
C LEU A 641 -39.73 -1.19 17.97
N ALA A 642 -38.52 -1.54 17.55
CA ALA A 642 -38.29 -2.52 16.50
C ALA A 642 -38.50 -3.95 17.02
N ALA A 643 -38.72 -4.90 16.12
CA ALA A 643 -39.04 -6.28 16.49
C ALA A 643 -37.91 -6.96 17.30
N ASN A 644 -36.65 -6.69 16.96
CA ASN A 644 -35.48 -7.18 17.69
C ASN A 644 -35.36 -6.60 19.10
N GLU A 645 -35.77 -5.34 19.31
CA GLU A 645 -35.81 -4.74 20.66
C GLU A 645 -36.90 -5.39 21.52
N VAL A 646 -38.05 -5.73 20.93
CA VAL A 646 -39.12 -6.45 21.62
C VAL A 646 -38.69 -7.88 21.99
N GLU A 647 -37.97 -8.55 21.10
CA GLU A 647 -37.36 -9.85 21.36
C GLU A 647 -36.30 -9.77 22.47
N ALA A 648 -35.48 -8.72 22.50
CA ALA A 648 -34.53 -8.48 23.58
C ALA A 648 -35.21 -8.30 24.94
N LEU A 649 -36.32 -7.55 24.99
CA LEU A 649 -37.13 -7.39 26.21
C LEU A 649 -37.76 -8.70 26.69
N PHE A 650 -38.07 -9.62 25.78
CA PHE A 650 -38.55 -10.96 26.12
C PHE A 650 -37.42 -11.84 26.70
N ASN A 651 -36.23 -11.78 26.13
CA ASN A 651 -35.09 -12.60 26.55
C ASN A 651 -34.36 -12.07 27.79
N GLU A 652 -34.71 -10.88 28.27
CA GLU A 652 -34.10 -10.28 29.44
C GLU A 652 -34.40 -11.08 30.72
N THR A 653 -33.34 -11.45 31.44
CA THR A 653 -33.43 -12.01 32.80
C THR A 653 -33.50 -10.86 33.82
N ASN A 654 -34.55 -10.84 34.64
CA ASN A 654 -34.74 -9.87 35.74
C ASN A 654 -33.59 -9.83 36.75
#